data_AF-A0A9P6MT73-F1
#
_entry.id   AF-A0A9P6MT73-F1
#
_cell.length_a   1.000
_cell.length_b   1.000
_cell.length_c   1.000
_cell.angle_alpha   90.00
_cell.angle_beta   90.00
_cell.angle_gamma   90.00
#
_symmetry.space_group_name_H-M   'P 1'
#
loop_
_entity.id
_entity.type
_entity.pdbx_description
1 polymer ?
#
loop_
_entity_poly.entity_id
_entity_poly.type
_entity_poly.pdbx_seq_one_letter_code
_entity_poly.pdbx_strand_id
1 'polypeptide(L)'
;MNTLVDSTKTAADKNSFGSLDVDVILKPALGGTITPPFDASGPATAPAPAPAPSHKPRGGSITPGGSISKSELSTMTGSIASKLDQYLGNTSPTGGLSRANRSSIDSTASDLISATALSNQGGNGSSSEVDEDTALANNLAAISLAAQKISDIYLEPKPKRATQDGHQVTNEHFEPEKHFYPRVLNAQIHPMVGYFFSLGNERIIARYMHLNPQVSEEHLRRCLEYVPKHFQWAGKRFVASVPIADCSDLFNVTTASGHRQMIIVETNSCPSGQKSMPLLSESDEHGGYRLVLESAFKDIIDNADLSLGDLAVVCDKNMMESSGYAATLAEVMKEKVWLVEYYEHDQDPPVKWVDRVMYIRDEKKEWHSIRACFRYVTQKPWNRFPLYTKTVVMNQTVACLAGGRNKMMAAKAYELFNAELADSGLYVRVPETINNVTKNEIPLWLDSMGGHAVVKVPYSNAGQGVYTITNKQELQDFMDTPQHYDKYIVQSLVGNASWSSITRHGKFYHVGTIPNKRNNTFVTDLRMMVAGNKQGFRPICIYARRARKPLIRHLEDDPSTTSWEMLGTNLSVKSPSGEWSTEAARLLLMDRKDFNQLGLGVDDMIDAYIQTVLSVIAIDKMCQRLMKDNTDGPGQTFDLELFKALNPDSVLWQEVVL
;
A
#
# COMPACT_ATOMS: atom_id res chain seq x y z
N MET A 1 -81.92 -0.67 -8.97
CA MET A 1 -81.02 -0.44 -7.82
C MET A 1 -79.73 0.10 -8.41
N ASN A 2 -79.60 1.41 -8.65
CA ASN A 2 -79.48 2.50 -7.67
C ASN A 2 -78.12 2.42 -6.96
N THR A 3 -77.22 3.41 -7.04
CA THR A 3 -77.38 4.78 -7.60
C THR A 3 -76.03 5.45 -7.92
N LEU A 4 -76.01 6.27 -8.99
CA LEU A 4 -75.07 7.38 -9.32
C LEU A 4 -73.56 7.03 -9.51
N VAL A 5 -72.82 7.37 -10.58
CA VAL A 5 -72.90 8.33 -11.72
C VAL A 5 -72.28 9.73 -11.48
N ASP A 6 -71.10 9.94 -12.09
CA ASP A 6 -70.47 11.21 -12.56
C ASP A 6 -70.11 12.35 -11.57
N SER A 7 -69.20 13.32 -11.87
CA SER A 7 -68.44 13.62 -13.12
C SER A 7 -67.12 14.37 -12.89
N THR A 8 -66.36 14.56 -13.98
CA THR A 8 -65.19 15.48 -14.19
C THR A 8 -65.50 16.97 -13.89
N LYS A 9 -64.59 17.98 -13.86
CA LYS A 9 -63.63 18.39 -14.93
C LYS A 9 -62.73 19.61 -14.54
N THR A 10 -61.49 19.61 -15.04
CA THR A 10 -60.60 20.72 -15.50
C THR A 10 -60.71 22.19 -15.03
N ALA A 11 -59.52 22.79 -14.83
CA ALA A 11 -59.02 24.09 -15.36
C ALA A 11 -58.66 25.23 -14.38
N ALA A 12 -57.62 25.98 -14.78
CA ALA A 12 -56.80 26.95 -14.04
C ALA A 12 -57.41 28.37 -13.85
N ASP A 13 -56.76 29.19 -13.01
CA ASP A 13 -56.75 30.66 -13.16
C ASP A 13 -55.44 31.32 -12.61
N LYS A 14 -55.32 32.65 -12.71
CA LYS A 14 -54.09 33.47 -12.59
C LYS A 14 -54.06 34.47 -11.39
N ASN A 15 -52.95 35.22 -11.32
CA ASN A 15 -52.68 36.45 -10.55
C ASN A 15 -52.21 36.21 -9.08
N SER A 16 -51.46 37.09 -8.40
CA SER A 16 -51.03 38.48 -8.70
C SER A 16 -49.74 38.89 -7.92
N PHE A 17 -49.25 40.12 -8.17
CA PHE A 17 -48.42 41.04 -7.35
C PHE A 17 -48.15 40.71 -5.85
N GLY A 18 -47.04 41.17 -5.23
CA GLY A 18 -46.08 42.22 -5.64
C GLY A 18 -44.86 42.37 -4.70
N SER A 19 -44.27 43.57 -4.62
CA SER A 19 -42.94 43.87 -4.06
C SER A 19 -42.94 44.82 -2.84
N LEU A 20 -41.74 45.25 -2.37
CA LEU A 20 -41.43 46.26 -1.32
C LEU A 20 -41.52 45.70 0.12
N ASP A 21 -40.77 46.14 1.16
CA ASP A 21 -39.51 46.91 1.34
C ASP A 21 -39.03 46.60 2.82
N VAL A 22 -37.77 46.69 3.28
CA VAL A 22 -36.87 47.87 3.51
C VAL A 22 -37.56 48.93 4.42
N ASP A 23 -37.05 49.42 5.57
CA ASP A 23 -35.71 49.48 6.20
C ASP A 23 -35.84 49.43 7.78
N VAL A 24 -35.01 50.15 8.56
CA VAL A 24 -35.17 50.63 9.98
C VAL A 24 -34.54 49.71 11.09
N ILE A 25 -33.66 50.14 12.03
CA ILE A 25 -32.99 51.44 12.34
C ILE A 25 -31.68 51.33 13.19
N LEU A 26 -30.78 52.34 13.06
CA LEU A 26 -29.70 52.89 13.93
C LEU A 26 -28.90 52.08 15.02
N LYS A 27 -27.59 51.93 14.75
CA LYS A 27 -26.37 52.54 15.40
C LYS A 27 -26.01 52.37 16.91
N PRO A 28 -24.73 52.65 17.32
CA PRO A 28 -24.11 52.16 18.58
C PRO A 28 -23.59 53.22 19.58
N ALA A 29 -23.05 52.75 20.72
CA ALA A 29 -22.15 53.45 21.67
C ALA A 29 -20.95 52.50 22.00
N LEU A 30 -19.69 52.91 22.20
CA LEU A 30 -19.09 53.93 23.08
C LEU A 30 -19.30 53.60 24.58
N GLY A 31 -18.28 53.46 25.44
CA GLY A 31 -16.82 53.46 25.24
C GLY A 31 -16.09 53.29 26.59
N GLY A 32 -14.76 53.12 26.62
CA GLY A 32 -13.99 53.04 27.88
C GLY A 32 -12.49 52.79 27.71
N THR A 33 -11.65 53.77 28.05
CA THR A 33 -10.20 53.76 27.88
C THR A 33 -9.43 53.79 29.21
N ILE A 34 -8.46 52.89 29.39
CA ILE A 34 -7.28 53.10 30.26
C ILE A 34 -6.06 52.43 29.60
N THR A 35 -4.92 53.12 29.59
CA THR A 35 -3.57 52.62 29.22
C THR A 35 -2.51 53.28 30.13
N PRO A 36 -1.20 53.03 29.98
CA PRO A 36 -0.44 52.00 30.71
C PRO A 36 0.59 52.60 31.70
N PRO A 37 1.55 51.79 32.19
CA PRO A 37 2.94 52.02 31.78
C PRO A 37 3.58 50.72 31.24
N PHE A 38 4.38 50.75 30.15
CA PHE A 38 5.78 51.21 30.09
C PHE A 38 6.72 50.48 31.06
N ASP A 39 7.58 49.61 30.51
CA ASP A 39 9.01 49.97 30.39
C ASP A 39 9.63 49.29 29.15
N ALA A 40 10.83 49.71 28.71
CA ALA A 40 11.42 49.30 27.43
C ALA A 40 12.94 49.08 27.46
N SER A 41 13.35 47.86 27.09
CA SER A 41 14.68 47.51 26.56
C SER A 41 14.54 46.20 25.76
N GLY A 42 15.34 45.86 24.76
CA GLY A 42 16.47 46.53 24.10
C GLY A 42 17.11 45.46 23.19
N PRO A 43 17.40 45.72 21.89
CA PRO A 43 17.64 44.62 20.95
C PRO A 43 19.01 43.96 21.14
N ALA A 44 19.03 42.68 21.50
CA ALA A 44 20.23 41.85 21.50
C ALA A 44 20.59 41.44 20.06
N THR A 45 21.80 41.76 19.62
CA THR A 45 22.28 41.48 18.26
C THR A 45 22.65 40.01 18.06
N ALA A 46 22.21 39.43 16.94
CA ALA A 46 22.62 38.10 16.54
C ALA A 46 24.06 38.12 15.95
N PRO A 47 24.95 37.17 16.31
CA PRO A 47 26.27 37.06 15.71
C PRO A 47 26.19 36.49 14.28
N ALA A 48 26.98 37.04 13.37
CA ALA A 48 27.07 36.54 12.00
C ALA A 48 27.88 35.22 11.93
N PRO A 49 27.50 34.26 11.05
CA PRO A 49 28.28 33.04 10.85
C PRO A 49 29.59 33.32 10.11
N ALA A 50 30.65 32.59 10.48
CA ALA A 50 31.96 32.69 9.84
C ALA A 50 31.95 32.05 8.42
N PRO A 51 32.81 32.50 7.48
CA PRO A 51 32.79 32.02 6.10
C PRO A 51 33.32 30.59 5.97
N ALA A 52 32.71 29.81 5.07
CA ALA A 52 33.15 28.46 4.73
C ALA A 52 34.46 28.48 3.89
N PRO A 53 35.39 27.53 4.11
CA PRO A 53 36.63 27.44 3.34
C PRO A 53 36.36 26.97 1.90
N SER A 54 36.96 27.64 0.92
CA SER A 54 36.85 27.26 -0.48
C SER A 54 37.89 26.20 -0.86
N HIS A 55 37.45 25.11 -1.49
CA HIS A 55 38.34 24.14 -2.13
C HIS A 55 37.99 23.98 -3.61
N LYS A 56 38.99 24.21 -4.47
CA LYS A 56 38.89 23.98 -5.92
C LYS A 56 38.84 22.47 -6.20
N PRO A 57 38.06 22.01 -7.20
CA PRO A 57 38.14 20.63 -7.66
C PRO A 57 39.52 20.36 -8.29
N ARG A 58 40.15 19.24 -7.90
CA ARG A 58 41.24 18.64 -8.69
C ARG A 58 40.61 17.67 -9.69
N GLY A 59 40.82 17.91 -10.98
CA GLY A 59 40.44 16.95 -12.01
C GLY A 59 41.35 15.71 -11.99
N GLY A 60 40.76 14.54 -12.25
CA GLY A 60 41.46 13.28 -12.44
C GLY A 60 40.60 12.35 -13.28
N SER A 61 40.88 12.27 -14.58
CA SER A 61 40.17 11.38 -15.50
C SER A 61 40.64 9.94 -15.34
N ILE A 62 39.72 9.00 -15.12
CA ILE A 62 40.00 7.57 -15.14
C ILE A 62 39.37 6.96 -16.39
N THR A 63 40.22 6.42 -17.27
CA THR A 63 39.81 5.61 -18.42
C THR A 63 39.59 4.16 -17.99
N PRO A 64 38.51 3.48 -18.41
CA PRO A 64 38.27 2.08 -18.07
C PRO A 64 39.17 1.15 -18.89
N GLY A 65 39.95 0.30 -18.22
CA GLY A 65 40.82 -0.68 -18.88
C GLY A 65 41.93 -1.22 -17.98
N GLY A 66 41.63 -2.25 -17.18
CA GLY A 66 42.61 -2.92 -16.33
C GLY A 66 42.11 -4.28 -15.85
N SER A 67 42.78 -5.35 -16.26
CA SER A 67 42.46 -6.74 -15.87
C SER A 67 43.27 -7.18 -14.66
N ILE A 68 42.61 -7.73 -13.64
CA ILE A 68 43.25 -8.31 -12.45
C ILE A 68 44.01 -9.59 -12.84
N SER A 69 45.17 -9.83 -12.23
CA SER A 69 46.04 -10.97 -12.58
C SER A 69 45.64 -12.27 -11.87
N LYS A 70 45.92 -13.43 -12.50
CA LYS A 70 45.66 -14.75 -11.90
C LYS A 70 46.42 -14.98 -10.57
N SER A 71 47.55 -14.31 -10.37
CA SER A 71 48.32 -14.31 -9.12
C SER A 71 47.56 -13.70 -7.92
N GLU A 72 46.74 -12.68 -8.16
CA GLU A 72 45.99 -12.00 -7.08
C GLU A 72 44.84 -12.87 -6.58
N LEU A 73 44.10 -13.53 -7.49
CA LEU A 73 43.07 -14.51 -7.11
C LEU A 73 43.64 -15.65 -6.23
N SER A 74 44.79 -16.19 -6.61
CA SER A 74 45.44 -17.29 -5.88
C SER A 74 45.86 -16.92 -4.45
N THR A 75 45.99 -15.63 -4.15
CA THR A 75 46.37 -15.16 -2.81
C THR A 75 45.13 -14.97 -1.92
N MET A 76 43.98 -14.62 -2.51
CA MET A 76 42.72 -14.45 -1.77
C MET A 76 42.11 -15.80 -1.34
N THR A 77 42.16 -16.83 -2.18
CA THR A 77 41.61 -18.16 -1.86
C THR A 77 42.32 -18.82 -0.68
N GLY A 78 43.66 -18.72 -0.61
CA GLY A 78 44.45 -19.23 0.52
C GLY A 78 44.06 -18.64 1.87
N SER A 79 43.67 -17.35 1.92
CA SER A 79 43.22 -16.68 3.15
C SER A 79 41.80 -17.08 3.59
N ILE A 80 41.02 -17.77 2.75
CA ILE A 80 39.66 -18.21 3.09
C ILE A 80 39.71 -19.59 3.74
N ALA A 81 40.46 -20.53 3.16
CA ALA A 81 40.65 -21.87 3.71
C ALA A 81 41.17 -21.84 5.16
N SER A 82 42.22 -21.04 5.43
CA SER A 82 42.82 -20.93 6.78
C SER A 82 41.91 -20.30 7.83
N LYS A 83 40.80 -19.66 7.43
CA LYS A 83 39.79 -19.09 8.35
C LYS A 83 38.64 -20.04 8.62
N LEU A 84 38.38 -21.00 7.73
CA LEU A 84 37.34 -22.03 7.93
C LEU A 84 37.73 -23.00 9.06
N ASP A 85 38.97 -23.49 9.07
CA ASP A 85 39.46 -24.40 10.12
C ASP A 85 39.43 -23.77 11.52
N GLN A 86 39.70 -22.46 11.62
CA GLN A 86 39.54 -21.72 12.90
C GLN A 86 38.08 -21.59 13.34
N TYR A 87 37.12 -21.65 12.43
CA TYR A 87 35.69 -21.50 12.73
C TYR A 87 35.04 -22.81 13.18
N LEU A 88 35.47 -23.94 12.61
CA LEU A 88 34.91 -25.27 12.90
C LEU A 88 35.39 -25.86 14.24
N GLY A 89 36.51 -25.38 14.78
CA GLY A 89 37.09 -25.93 16.01
C GLY A 89 36.41 -25.56 17.34
N ASN A 90 35.40 -24.68 17.33
CA ASN A 90 35.00 -23.93 18.55
C ASN A 90 33.53 -24.03 18.98
N THR A 91 32.77 -25.03 18.50
CA THR A 91 31.38 -25.27 18.92
C THR A 91 31.27 -26.39 19.96
N SER A 92 30.89 -26.04 21.19
CA SER A 92 30.47 -27.00 22.23
C SER A 92 29.02 -26.72 22.65
N PRO A 93 28.21 -27.71 23.08
CA PRO A 93 26.77 -27.70 22.74
C PRO A 93 25.80 -27.44 23.91
N THR A 94 24.93 -26.44 23.75
CA THR A 94 23.66 -26.32 24.47
C THR A 94 22.55 -25.85 23.52
N GLY A 95 21.50 -26.68 23.35
CA GLY A 95 20.39 -26.41 22.42
C GLY A 95 20.00 -27.66 21.62
N GLY A 96 18.82 -28.22 21.91
CA GLY A 96 18.38 -29.50 21.34
C GLY A 96 17.62 -29.35 20.02
N LEU A 97 18.14 -29.98 18.96
CA LEU A 97 17.38 -30.32 17.75
C LEU A 97 17.08 -31.82 17.73
N SER A 98 15.97 -32.23 17.10
CA SER A 98 15.55 -33.63 17.05
C SER A 98 16.55 -34.50 16.27
N ARG A 99 16.70 -35.76 16.69
CA ARG A 99 17.71 -36.68 16.12
C ARG A 99 17.48 -36.98 14.63
N ALA A 100 16.23 -36.91 14.16
CA ALA A 100 15.86 -37.10 12.76
C ALA A 100 16.28 -35.92 11.87
N ASN A 101 16.16 -34.68 12.36
CA ASN A 101 16.50 -33.49 11.58
C ASN A 101 18.02 -33.31 11.42
N ARG A 102 18.84 -33.84 12.33
CA ARG A 102 20.28 -33.93 12.10
C ARG A 102 20.61 -34.88 10.95
N SER A 103 20.07 -36.10 10.97
CA SER A 103 20.39 -37.12 9.95
C SER A 103 20.07 -36.71 8.50
N SER A 104 19.05 -35.88 8.24
CA SER A 104 18.74 -35.40 6.89
C SER A 104 19.61 -34.21 6.44
N ILE A 105 20.07 -33.38 7.38
CA ILE A 105 21.00 -32.28 7.12
C ILE A 105 22.41 -32.85 6.92
N ASP A 106 22.84 -33.77 7.79
CA ASP A 106 24.12 -34.46 7.68
C ASP A 106 24.22 -35.28 6.38
N SER A 107 23.13 -35.92 5.93
CA SER A 107 23.13 -36.65 4.65
C SER A 107 23.22 -35.70 3.45
N THR A 108 22.40 -34.63 3.40
CA THR A 108 22.45 -33.69 2.26
C THR A 108 23.75 -32.90 2.19
N ALA A 109 24.39 -32.59 3.32
CA ALA A 109 25.74 -32.04 3.35
C ALA A 109 26.79 -33.05 2.85
N SER A 110 26.70 -34.31 3.28
CA SER A 110 27.56 -35.40 2.81
C SER A 110 27.43 -35.64 1.30
N ASP A 111 26.21 -35.56 0.76
CA ASP A 111 25.93 -35.72 -0.67
C ASP A 111 26.53 -34.58 -1.51
N LEU A 112 26.40 -33.31 -1.05
CA LEU A 112 27.03 -32.15 -1.70
C LEU A 112 28.56 -32.24 -1.69
N ILE A 113 29.15 -32.62 -0.55
CA ILE A 113 30.60 -32.79 -0.41
C ILE A 113 31.08 -33.93 -1.32
N SER A 114 30.33 -35.04 -1.41
CA SER A 114 30.66 -36.17 -2.29
C SER A 114 30.61 -35.77 -3.77
N ALA A 115 29.60 -35.03 -4.20
CA ALA A 115 29.51 -34.50 -5.56
C ALA A 115 30.67 -33.54 -5.91
N THR A 116 31.12 -32.74 -4.93
CA THR A 116 32.23 -31.78 -5.09
C THR A 116 33.61 -32.46 -5.01
N ALA A 117 33.72 -33.61 -4.35
CA ALA A 117 34.94 -34.41 -4.29
C ALA A 117 35.15 -35.26 -5.56
N LEU A 118 34.08 -35.83 -6.11
CA LEU A 118 34.13 -36.68 -7.31
C LEU A 118 34.60 -35.95 -8.58
N SER A 119 34.43 -34.62 -8.65
CA SER A 119 34.96 -33.80 -9.76
C SER A 119 36.45 -33.45 -9.63
N ASN A 120 37.08 -33.72 -8.48
CA ASN A 120 38.48 -33.36 -8.19
C ASN A 120 39.45 -34.54 -8.08
N GLN A 121 39.03 -35.78 -8.40
CA GLN A 121 39.92 -36.95 -8.48
C GLN A 121 39.85 -37.66 -9.84
N GLY A 122 40.32 -36.98 -10.88
CA GLY A 122 40.68 -37.57 -12.17
C GLY A 122 42.06 -37.08 -12.63
N GLY A 123 43.09 -37.92 -12.52
CA GLY A 123 44.49 -37.52 -12.78
C GLY A 123 45.03 -37.98 -14.13
N ASN A 124 45.95 -37.19 -14.70
CA ASN A 124 46.91 -37.53 -15.75
C ASN A 124 46.47 -38.58 -16.80
N GLY A 125 45.69 -38.16 -17.80
CA GLY A 125 45.34 -38.96 -18.97
C GLY A 125 45.11 -38.08 -20.20
N SER A 126 45.47 -38.57 -21.39
CA SER A 126 45.39 -37.80 -22.64
C SER A 126 43.97 -37.66 -23.20
N SER A 127 43.67 -36.44 -23.67
CA SER A 127 42.76 -36.13 -24.79
C SER A 127 41.31 -36.68 -24.74
N SER A 128 40.41 -35.87 -24.20
CA SER A 128 39.03 -35.73 -24.70
C SER A 128 38.49 -34.35 -24.32
N GLU A 129 37.97 -33.58 -25.27
CA GLU A 129 37.19 -32.38 -24.96
C GLU A 129 35.86 -32.80 -24.32
N VAL A 130 35.52 -32.20 -23.19
CA VAL A 130 34.23 -32.36 -22.50
C VAL A 130 33.79 -30.96 -22.10
N ASP A 131 32.67 -30.49 -22.65
CA ASP A 131 32.32 -29.06 -22.63
C ASP A 131 32.19 -28.48 -21.22
N GLU A 132 32.95 -27.41 -20.94
CA GLU A 132 32.82 -26.62 -19.71
C GLU A 132 31.40 -26.04 -19.57
N ASP A 133 30.75 -25.70 -20.70
CA ASP A 133 29.34 -25.30 -20.75
C ASP A 133 28.38 -26.38 -20.22
N THR A 134 28.66 -27.66 -20.45
CA THR A 134 27.84 -28.77 -19.91
C THR A 134 28.02 -28.89 -18.40
N ALA A 135 29.24 -28.69 -17.89
CA ALA A 135 29.48 -28.65 -16.45
C ALA A 135 28.82 -27.43 -15.78
N LEU A 136 28.87 -26.26 -16.42
CA LEU A 136 28.22 -25.04 -15.95
C LEU A 136 26.69 -25.18 -15.96
N ALA A 137 26.10 -25.72 -17.03
CA ALA A 137 24.67 -25.98 -17.14
C ALA A 137 24.16 -26.96 -16.08
N ASN A 138 24.90 -28.06 -15.82
CA ASN A 138 24.55 -29.02 -14.77
C ASN A 138 24.65 -28.40 -13.37
N ASN A 139 25.65 -27.56 -13.10
CA ASN A 139 25.76 -26.84 -11.83
C ASN A 139 24.63 -25.81 -11.65
N LEU A 140 24.26 -25.07 -12.69
CA LEU A 140 23.12 -24.15 -12.67
C LEU A 140 21.79 -24.89 -12.46
N ALA A 141 21.60 -26.04 -13.10
CA ALA A 141 20.43 -26.89 -12.88
C ALA A 141 20.37 -27.44 -11.44
N ALA A 142 21.50 -27.87 -10.88
CA ALA A 142 21.59 -28.31 -9.49
C ALA A 142 21.30 -27.18 -8.48
N ILE A 143 21.83 -25.98 -8.72
CA ILE A 143 21.54 -24.77 -7.92
C ILE A 143 20.06 -24.40 -8.02
N SER A 144 19.46 -24.44 -9.22
CA SER A 144 18.03 -24.17 -9.43
C SER A 144 17.17 -25.20 -8.68
N LEU A 145 17.52 -26.49 -8.74
CA LEU A 145 16.79 -27.56 -8.04
C LEU A 145 16.95 -27.46 -6.52
N ALA A 146 18.11 -27.00 -6.03
CA ALA A 146 18.34 -26.72 -4.62
C ALA A 146 17.53 -25.50 -4.15
N ALA A 147 17.51 -24.41 -4.91
CA ALA A 147 16.70 -23.22 -4.63
C ALA A 147 15.20 -23.55 -4.61
N GLN A 148 14.73 -24.37 -5.55
CA GLN A 148 13.35 -24.86 -5.61
C GLN A 148 13.01 -25.69 -4.36
N LYS A 149 13.83 -26.68 -4.00
CA LYS A 149 13.65 -27.46 -2.76
C LYS A 149 13.72 -26.62 -1.49
N ILE A 150 14.56 -25.58 -1.45
CA ILE A 150 14.59 -24.63 -0.33
C ILE A 150 13.28 -23.83 -0.26
N SER A 151 12.70 -23.44 -1.40
CA SER A 151 11.38 -22.80 -1.43
C SER A 151 10.27 -23.75 -0.93
N ASP A 152 10.32 -25.03 -1.30
CA ASP A 152 9.39 -26.07 -0.81
C ASP A 152 9.51 -26.30 0.71
N ILE A 153 10.74 -26.27 1.25
CA ILE A 153 11.02 -26.48 2.68
C ILE A 153 10.58 -25.30 3.56
N TYR A 154 10.71 -24.05 3.08
CA TYR A 154 10.26 -22.86 3.81
C TYR A 154 8.77 -22.52 3.60
N LEU A 155 8.11 -23.19 2.65
CA LEU A 155 6.67 -23.14 2.44
C LEU A 155 5.98 -24.42 2.91
N GLU A 156 6.13 -24.82 4.19
CA GLU A 156 5.23 -25.81 4.79
C GLU A 156 3.77 -25.37 4.55
N PRO A 157 2.98 -26.09 3.72
CA PRO A 157 1.65 -25.64 3.39
C PRO A 157 0.77 -25.84 4.60
N LYS A 158 0.19 -24.76 5.12
CA LYS A 158 -0.93 -24.89 6.06
C LYS A 158 -1.98 -25.81 5.42
N PRO A 159 -2.57 -26.76 6.18
CA PRO A 159 -3.36 -27.84 5.62
C PRO A 159 -4.40 -27.30 4.65
N LYS A 160 -4.35 -27.78 3.40
CA LYS A 160 -5.10 -27.23 2.27
C LYS A 160 -6.57 -27.07 2.64
N ARG A 161 -7.01 -25.82 2.81
CA ARG A 161 -8.44 -25.52 2.71
C ARG A 161 -8.82 -25.81 1.26
N ALA A 162 -9.63 -26.84 1.05
CA ALA A 162 -10.19 -27.10 -0.27
C ALA A 162 -10.95 -25.85 -0.72
N THR A 163 -10.65 -25.36 -1.91
CA THR A 163 -11.31 -24.20 -2.49
C THR A 163 -12.79 -24.52 -2.65
N GLN A 164 -13.64 -23.66 -2.07
CA GLN A 164 -15.05 -23.71 -2.35
C GLN A 164 -15.27 -23.14 -3.75
N ASP A 165 -16.06 -23.83 -4.56
CA ASP A 165 -16.49 -23.32 -5.86
C ASP A 165 -17.37 -22.07 -5.67
N GLY A 166 -17.63 -21.35 -6.76
CA GLY A 166 -18.48 -20.16 -6.74
C GLY A 166 -19.90 -20.49 -6.28
N HIS A 167 -20.40 -19.72 -5.31
CA HIS A 167 -21.80 -19.75 -4.90
C HIS A 167 -22.49 -18.45 -5.29
N GLN A 168 -23.82 -18.49 -5.46
CA GLN A 168 -24.61 -17.31 -5.80
C GLN A 168 -24.98 -16.54 -4.53
N VAL A 169 -24.88 -15.22 -4.62
CA VAL A 169 -25.26 -14.27 -3.56
C VAL A 169 -26.37 -13.37 -4.09
N THR A 170 -27.38 -13.14 -3.25
CA THR A 170 -28.48 -12.19 -3.45
C THR A 170 -28.45 -11.10 -2.39
N ASN A 171 -29.28 -10.06 -2.53
CA ASN A 171 -29.44 -9.02 -1.51
C ASN A 171 -29.89 -9.58 -0.14
N GLU A 172 -30.70 -10.65 -0.13
CA GLU A 172 -31.15 -11.35 1.09
C GLU A 172 -30.01 -11.93 1.95
N HIS A 173 -28.78 -11.99 1.42
CA HIS A 173 -27.60 -12.50 2.14
C HIS A 173 -26.81 -11.43 2.91
N PHE A 174 -27.20 -10.16 2.84
CA PHE A 174 -26.52 -9.10 3.59
C PHE A 174 -26.97 -9.05 5.06
N GLU A 175 -26.05 -9.32 5.98
CA GLU A 175 -26.29 -9.17 7.42
C GLU A 175 -25.17 -8.30 8.03
N PRO A 176 -25.48 -7.14 8.64
CA PRO A 176 -24.44 -6.25 9.17
C PRO A 176 -23.46 -6.93 10.14
N GLU A 177 -23.92 -7.89 10.94
CA GLU A 177 -23.08 -8.68 11.87
C GLU A 177 -22.03 -9.57 11.16
N LYS A 178 -22.31 -10.01 9.93
CA LYS A 178 -21.36 -10.78 9.10
C LYS A 178 -20.35 -9.90 8.37
N HIS A 179 -20.64 -8.59 8.23
CA HIS A 179 -19.89 -7.67 7.38
C HIS A 179 -19.19 -6.51 8.12
N PHE A 180 -19.54 -6.20 9.36
CA PHE A 180 -18.88 -5.15 10.16
C PHE A 180 -18.26 -5.71 11.43
N TYR A 181 -17.31 -4.99 12.03
CA TYR A 181 -16.85 -5.36 13.38
C TYR A 181 -17.94 -5.06 14.43
N PRO A 182 -18.10 -5.91 15.47
CA PRO A 182 -19.03 -5.62 16.58
C PRO A 182 -18.78 -4.27 17.27
N ARG A 183 -17.52 -3.80 17.29
CA ARG A 183 -17.16 -2.44 17.74
C ARG A 183 -17.76 -1.33 16.87
N VAL A 184 -17.94 -1.57 15.58
CA VAL A 184 -18.35 -0.59 14.56
C VAL A 184 -19.87 -0.46 14.49
N LEU A 185 -20.59 -1.58 14.58
CA LEU A 185 -22.06 -1.60 14.69
C LEU A 185 -22.57 -0.84 15.93
N ASN A 186 -21.73 -0.72 16.97
CA ASN A 186 -22.02 0.02 18.21
C ASN A 186 -21.33 1.40 18.26
N ALA A 187 -20.75 1.88 17.15
CA ALA A 187 -20.00 3.14 17.12
C ALA A 187 -20.77 4.27 16.44
N GLN A 188 -20.97 5.37 17.16
CA GLN A 188 -21.46 6.63 16.57
C GLN A 188 -20.29 7.43 15.99
N ILE A 189 -20.41 7.85 14.73
CA ILE A 189 -19.43 8.69 14.03
C ILE A 189 -19.10 9.98 14.81
N HIS A 190 -17.84 10.39 14.78
CA HIS A 190 -17.41 11.66 15.37
C HIS A 190 -17.97 12.85 14.57
N PRO A 191 -18.60 13.87 15.20
CA PRO A 191 -19.24 14.97 14.48
C PRO A 191 -18.33 15.70 13.48
N MET A 192 -17.06 15.95 13.82
CA MET A 192 -16.09 16.55 12.88
C MET A 192 -15.80 15.67 11.64
N VAL A 193 -15.87 14.34 11.77
CA VAL A 193 -15.65 13.41 10.65
C VAL A 193 -16.89 13.38 9.76
N GLY A 194 -18.09 13.25 10.33
CA GLY A 194 -19.35 13.35 9.57
C GLY A 194 -19.47 14.70 8.85
N TYR A 195 -19.07 15.80 9.50
CA TYR A 195 -19.00 17.11 8.87
C TYR A 195 -18.02 17.13 7.67
N PHE A 196 -16.80 16.59 7.82
CA PHE A 196 -15.85 16.46 6.73
C PHE A 196 -16.43 15.71 5.51
N PHE A 197 -17.08 14.55 5.71
CA PHE A 197 -17.75 13.83 4.63
C PHE A 197 -18.85 14.64 3.95
N SER A 198 -19.55 15.52 4.69
CA SER A 198 -20.59 16.38 4.13
C SER A 198 -20.08 17.61 3.35
N LEU A 199 -18.78 17.94 3.42
CA LEU A 199 -18.25 19.20 2.85
C LEU A 199 -18.47 19.31 1.33
N GLY A 200 -18.10 18.26 0.58
CA GLY A 200 -18.03 18.31 -0.89
C GLY A 200 -16.86 19.15 -1.41
N ASN A 201 -16.47 18.91 -2.67
CA ASN A 201 -15.20 19.40 -3.22
C ASN A 201 -15.07 20.94 -3.20
N GLU A 202 -16.13 21.72 -3.46
CA GLU A 202 -16.07 23.20 -3.41
C GLU A 202 -15.59 23.75 -2.06
N ARG A 203 -16.14 23.24 -0.94
CA ARG A 203 -15.76 23.72 0.40
C ARG A 203 -14.39 23.20 0.81
N ILE A 204 -13.98 22.04 0.30
CA ILE A 204 -12.63 21.49 0.45
C ILE A 204 -11.60 22.36 -0.28
N ILE A 205 -11.87 22.74 -1.54
CA ILE A 205 -11.04 23.66 -2.34
C ILE A 205 -10.89 24.98 -1.61
N ALA A 206 -12.01 25.66 -1.28
CA ALA A 206 -11.99 26.97 -0.65
C ALA A 206 -11.22 26.97 0.70
N ARG A 207 -11.38 25.91 1.51
CA ARG A 207 -10.65 25.78 2.79
C ARG A 207 -9.16 25.50 2.57
N TYR A 208 -8.80 24.61 1.65
CA TYR A 208 -7.40 24.28 1.39
C TYR A 208 -6.62 25.46 0.81
N MET A 209 -7.22 26.18 -0.16
CA MET A 209 -6.67 27.39 -0.76
C MET A 209 -6.40 28.49 0.27
N HIS A 210 -7.31 28.69 1.24
CA HIS A 210 -7.12 29.66 2.31
C HIS A 210 -5.91 29.34 3.22
N LEU A 211 -5.59 28.06 3.40
CA LEU A 211 -4.43 27.60 4.17
C LEU A 211 -3.15 27.50 3.31
N ASN A 212 -3.29 27.48 1.98
CA ASN A 212 -2.22 27.28 1.00
C ASN A 212 -2.35 28.31 -0.15
N PRO A 213 -2.14 29.62 0.10
CA PRO A 213 -2.34 30.68 -0.89
C PRO A 213 -1.39 30.59 -2.10
N GLN A 214 -0.36 29.74 -2.04
CA GLN A 214 0.54 29.41 -3.15
C GLN A 214 -0.01 28.36 -4.13
N VAL A 215 -1.14 27.72 -3.83
CA VAL A 215 -1.75 26.69 -4.68
C VAL A 215 -2.61 27.33 -5.77
N SER A 216 -2.61 26.74 -6.96
CA SER A 216 -3.51 27.11 -8.06
C SER A 216 -4.87 26.43 -7.89
N GLU A 217 -5.93 27.23 -7.68
CA GLU A 217 -7.31 26.70 -7.53
C GLU A 217 -7.72 25.86 -8.75
N GLU A 218 -7.42 26.34 -9.95
CA GLU A 218 -7.74 25.68 -11.21
C GLU A 218 -7.11 24.28 -11.32
N HIS A 219 -5.86 24.13 -10.85
CA HIS A 219 -5.19 22.82 -10.83
C HIS A 219 -5.77 21.90 -9.76
N LEU A 220 -6.07 22.41 -8.56
CA LEU A 220 -6.70 21.63 -7.49
C LEU A 220 -8.10 21.15 -7.89
N ARG A 221 -8.88 22.04 -8.51
CA ARG A 221 -10.19 21.79 -9.10
C ARG A 221 -10.11 20.70 -10.17
N ARG A 222 -9.22 20.85 -11.16
CA ARG A 222 -8.95 19.82 -12.19
C ARG A 222 -8.48 18.48 -11.61
N CYS A 223 -7.82 18.46 -10.46
CA CYS A 223 -7.45 17.21 -9.77
C CYS A 223 -8.66 16.57 -9.07
N LEU A 224 -9.52 17.35 -8.40
CA LEU A 224 -10.71 16.83 -7.74
C LEU A 224 -11.83 16.43 -8.72
N GLU A 225 -11.86 17.02 -9.92
CA GLU A 225 -12.76 16.68 -11.03
C GLU A 225 -12.26 15.51 -11.90
N TYR A 226 -11.04 15.00 -11.65
CA TYR A 226 -10.41 13.96 -12.46
C TYR A 226 -11.16 12.62 -12.42
N VAL A 227 -11.29 11.98 -13.59
CA VAL A 227 -11.96 10.68 -13.77
C VAL A 227 -10.93 9.58 -14.08
N PRO A 228 -10.65 8.64 -13.16
CA PRO A 228 -9.66 7.58 -13.39
C PRO A 228 -10.09 6.56 -14.46
N LYS A 229 -9.14 6.15 -15.31
CA LYS A 229 -9.37 5.13 -16.37
C LYS A 229 -9.12 3.70 -15.91
N HIS A 230 -8.17 3.47 -15.01
CA HIS A 230 -7.72 2.13 -14.57
C HIS A 230 -7.77 1.94 -13.05
N PHE A 231 -7.80 3.04 -12.29
CA PHE A 231 -7.71 3.06 -10.83
C PHE A 231 -8.82 3.88 -10.17
N GLN A 232 -10.08 3.42 -10.31
CA GLN A 232 -11.27 4.13 -9.83
C GLN A 232 -11.42 4.16 -8.29
N TRP A 233 -10.90 3.16 -7.57
CA TRP A 233 -11.09 3.03 -6.12
C TRP A 233 -9.79 2.73 -5.36
N ALA A 234 -9.36 3.65 -4.50
CA ALA A 234 -8.15 3.56 -3.70
C ALA A 234 -8.44 3.67 -2.21
N GLY A 235 -7.61 3.04 -1.35
CA GLY A 235 -7.91 2.98 0.09
C GLY A 235 -7.36 1.77 0.83
N LYS A 236 -7.61 1.70 2.16
CA LYS A 236 -7.03 0.68 3.08
C LYS A 236 -7.68 -0.65 2.87
N ARG A 237 -6.91 -1.75 2.99
CA ARG A 237 -7.30 -3.10 3.44
C ARG A 237 -7.00 -3.39 4.93
N PHE A 238 -7.98 -3.97 5.63
CA PHE A 238 -7.95 -4.46 7.01
C PHE A 238 -8.46 -5.90 7.01
N VAL A 239 -7.73 -6.85 7.59
CA VAL A 239 -8.23 -8.23 7.72
C VAL A 239 -8.26 -8.63 9.19
N ALA A 240 -9.35 -9.29 9.60
CA ALA A 240 -9.36 -10.21 10.72
C ALA A 240 -9.46 -11.61 10.15
N SER A 241 -8.81 -12.57 10.82
CA SER A 241 -8.59 -13.94 10.35
C SER A 241 -7.66 -14.01 9.12
N VAL A 242 -6.37 -14.28 9.37
CA VAL A 242 -5.28 -14.45 8.37
C VAL A 242 -4.88 -13.10 7.70
N PRO A 243 -3.57 -12.80 7.46
CA PRO A 243 -3.14 -11.41 7.26
C PRO A 243 -3.29 -10.90 5.81
N ILE A 244 -2.98 -9.60 5.63
CA ILE A 244 -2.56 -8.89 4.39
C ILE A 244 -3.50 -7.78 3.84
N ALA A 245 -2.88 -6.64 3.46
CA ALA A 245 -3.48 -5.30 3.34
C ALA A 245 -3.08 -4.54 2.01
N ASP A 246 -2.98 -3.21 1.77
CA ASP A 246 -2.88 -1.97 2.59
C ASP A 246 -3.62 -0.75 1.97
N CYS A 247 -3.15 0.52 2.09
CA CYS A 247 -3.85 1.77 1.72
C CYS A 247 -3.04 2.76 0.88
N SER A 248 -3.63 3.91 0.54
CA SER A 248 -2.97 5.21 0.75
C SER A 248 -2.68 5.44 2.23
N ASP A 249 -1.54 4.92 2.67
CA ASP A 249 -1.02 5.08 4.02
C ASP A 249 -0.58 6.52 4.24
N LEU A 250 -1.18 7.22 5.20
CA LEU A 250 -0.81 8.59 5.55
C LEU A 250 -0.20 8.67 6.94
N PHE A 251 0.93 9.37 7.05
CA PHE A 251 1.47 9.81 8.32
C PHE A 251 1.19 11.29 8.52
N ASN A 252 0.58 11.65 9.65
CA ASN A 252 0.63 13.02 10.17
C ASN A 252 2.03 13.26 10.73
N VAL A 253 2.83 14.01 10.00
CA VAL A 253 4.22 14.33 10.34
C VAL A 253 4.37 15.82 10.60
N THR A 254 5.46 16.18 11.26
CA THR A 254 5.94 17.56 11.28
C THR A 254 7.41 17.60 10.89
N THR A 255 7.84 18.78 10.46
CA THR A 255 9.21 19.09 10.00
C THR A 255 9.98 19.81 11.10
N ALA A 256 11.30 19.94 10.94
CA ALA A 256 12.15 20.67 11.89
C ALA A 256 11.75 22.15 12.13
N SER A 257 10.95 22.76 11.25
CA SER A 257 10.38 24.11 11.43
C SER A 257 8.99 24.10 12.09
N GLY A 258 8.49 22.94 12.52
CA GLY A 258 7.17 22.76 13.16
C GLY A 258 6.00 22.57 12.20
N HIS A 259 6.19 22.69 10.88
CA HIS A 259 5.12 22.57 9.89
C HIS A 259 4.53 21.14 9.84
N ARG A 260 3.30 20.99 10.34
CA ARG A 260 2.48 19.76 10.27
C ARG A 260 1.93 19.54 8.87
N GLN A 261 1.90 18.29 8.40
CA GLN A 261 1.33 17.90 7.12
C GLN A 261 1.13 16.38 7.01
N MET A 262 0.24 15.96 6.11
CA MET A 262 0.08 14.55 5.72
C MET A 262 1.07 14.15 4.64
N ILE A 263 1.73 13.00 4.79
CA ILE A 263 2.57 12.41 3.72
C ILE A 263 2.14 10.97 3.41
N ILE A 264 2.21 10.59 2.13
CA ILE A 264 1.93 9.26 1.61
C ILE A 264 3.13 8.34 1.86
N VAL A 265 2.89 7.15 2.40
CA VAL A 265 3.90 6.12 2.71
C VAL A 265 3.87 4.96 1.71
N GLU A 266 2.67 4.68 1.17
CA GLU A 266 2.35 3.86 0.01
C GLU A 266 0.90 4.13 -0.43
N THR A 267 0.49 3.71 -1.63
CA THR A 267 -0.92 3.72 -2.11
C THR A 267 -1.32 2.34 -2.61
N ASN A 268 -2.57 1.91 -2.35
CA ASN A 268 -3.06 0.56 -2.64
C ASN A 268 -4.31 0.52 -3.54
N SER A 269 -4.32 -0.42 -4.50
CA SER A 269 -5.38 -0.60 -5.51
C SER A 269 -6.36 -1.76 -5.26
N CYS A 270 -6.43 -2.28 -4.03
CA CYS A 270 -7.51 -3.19 -3.63
C CYS A 270 -7.80 -3.03 -2.11
N PRO A 271 -8.67 -2.06 -1.75
CA PRO A 271 -9.01 -1.73 -0.37
C PRO A 271 -9.98 -2.74 0.31
N SER A 272 -9.97 -2.72 1.63
CA SER A 272 -10.97 -3.19 2.60
C SER A 272 -10.96 -2.35 3.90
N GLY A 273 -12.06 -1.74 4.26
CA GLY A 273 -12.19 -1.05 5.53
C GLY A 273 -13.58 -0.60 5.91
N GLN A 274 -14.60 -0.96 5.13
CA GLN A 274 -15.97 -0.54 5.41
C GLN A 274 -16.44 -1.16 6.73
N LYS A 275 -16.04 -2.40 6.99
CA LYS A 275 -16.20 -3.06 8.31
C LYS A 275 -15.54 -2.35 9.50
N SER A 276 -14.64 -1.41 9.24
CA SER A 276 -13.88 -0.61 10.22
C SER A 276 -14.37 0.83 10.31
N MET A 277 -15.39 1.20 9.52
CA MET A 277 -15.94 2.54 9.39
C MET A 277 -17.32 2.61 10.07
N PRO A 278 -17.51 3.44 11.11
CA PRO A 278 -18.84 3.75 11.62
C PRO A 278 -19.76 4.26 10.51
N LEU A 279 -21.03 3.86 10.51
CA LEU A 279 -21.99 4.32 9.51
C LEU A 279 -22.16 5.84 9.56
N LEU A 280 -22.26 6.48 8.38
CA LEU A 280 -22.51 7.91 8.26
C LEU A 280 -24.00 8.26 8.43
N SER A 281 -24.89 7.31 8.16
CA SER A 281 -26.32 7.34 8.48
C SER A 281 -26.75 5.98 9.00
N GLU A 282 -27.53 5.94 10.09
CA GLU A 282 -28.05 4.69 10.66
C GLU A 282 -29.09 4.01 9.76
N SER A 283 -29.61 4.72 8.76
CA SER A 283 -30.56 4.19 7.74
C SER A 283 -29.89 3.49 6.55
N ASP A 284 -28.56 3.44 6.49
CA ASP A 284 -27.80 2.86 5.39
C ASP A 284 -26.95 1.68 5.90
N GLU A 285 -27.62 0.54 6.08
CA GLU A 285 -27.03 -0.70 6.61
C GLU A 285 -25.84 -1.20 5.77
N HIS A 286 -25.85 -0.91 4.46
CA HIS A 286 -24.75 -1.21 3.54
C HIS A 286 -23.60 -0.20 3.64
N GLY A 287 -23.90 1.07 3.92
CA GLY A 287 -22.92 2.13 4.19
C GLY A 287 -21.80 2.21 3.16
N GLY A 288 -20.56 2.09 3.64
CA GLY A 288 -19.36 2.17 2.80
C GLY A 288 -19.26 1.10 1.70
N TYR A 289 -19.98 -0.02 1.79
CA TYR A 289 -20.04 -1.00 0.70
C TYR A 289 -20.81 -0.44 -0.50
N ARG A 290 -22.01 0.10 -0.26
CA ARG A 290 -22.89 0.70 -1.29
C ARG A 290 -22.21 1.90 -1.92
N LEU A 291 -21.65 2.78 -1.09
CA LEU A 291 -20.95 3.99 -1.55
C LEU A 291 -19.77 3.68 -2.48
N VAL A 292 -19.00 2.60 -2.24
CA VAL A 292 -17.93 2.17 -3.17
C VAL A 292 -18.51 1.68 -4.50
N LEU A 293 -19.51 0.82 -4.46
CA LEU A 293 -20.04 0.16 -5.65
C LEU A 293 -20.75 1.16 -6.57
N GLU A 294 -21.61 2.02 -6.01
CA GLU A 294 -22.30 3.08 -6.74
C GLU A 294 -21.35 4.14 -7.29
N SER A 295 -20.30 4.51 -6.54
CA SER A 295 -19.36 5.55 -6.98
C SER A 295 -18.39 5.01 -8.03
N ALA A 296 -17.72 3.89 -7.76
CA ALA A 296 -16.58 3.44 -8.54
C ALA A 296 -16.90 2.35 -9.58
N PHE A 297 -17.84 1.45 -9.31
CA PHE A 297 -18.00 0.22 -10.12
C PHE A 297 -19.21 0.25 -11.06
N LYS A 298 -20.36 0.74 -10.59
CA LYS A 298 -21.64 0.70 -11.31
C LYS A 298 -21.52 1.30 -12.72
N ASP A 299 -20.99 2.52 -12.82
CA ASP A 299 -20.75 3.21 -14.08
C ASP A 299 -19.89 2.43 -15.09
N ILE A 300 -19.07 1.47 -14.62
CA ILE A 300 -18.26 0.58 -15.47
C ILE A 300 -19.05 -0.69 -15.86
N ILE A 301 -19.85 -1.25 -14.94
CA ILE A 301 -20.75 -2.38 -15.24
C ILE A 301 -21.80 -1.97 -16.28
N ASP A 302 -22.34 -0.76 -16.18
CA ASP A 302 -23.32 -0.21 -17.13
C ASP A 302 -22.76 -0.05 -18.56
N ASN A 303 -21.43 -0.17 -18.73
CA ASN A 303 -20.73 -0.18 -20.03
C ASN A 303 -20.14 -1.56 -20.39
N ALA A 304 -20.38 -2.61 -19.59
CA ALA A 304 -19.90 -3.96 -19.85
C ALA A 304 -20.80 -4.68 -20.87
N ASP A 305 -20.19 -5.50 -21.74
CA ASP A 305 -20.93 -6.33 -22.69
C ASP A 305 -21.76 -7.39 -21.96
N LEU A 306 -23.08 -7.23 -22.00
CA LEU A 306 -24.06 -8.12 -21.37
C LEU A 306 -23.99 -9.56 -21.90
N SER A 307 -23.50 -9.77 -23.13
CA SER A 307 -23.35 -11.11 -23.71
C SER A 307 -22.24 -11.94 -23.06
N LEU A 308 -21.33 -11.31 -22.30
CA LEU A 308 -20.27 -11.99 -21.55
C LEU A 308 -20.75 -12.63 -20.23
N GLY A 309 -22.01 -12.41 -19.83
CA GLY A 309 -22.67 -13.16 -18.75
C GLY A 309 -22.81 -12.42 -17.41
N ASP A 310 -22.50 -13.12 -16.32
CA ASP A 310 -22.88 -12.75 -14.95
C ASP A 310 -21.91 -11.73 -14.29
N LEU A 311 -22.26 -11.31 -13.06
CA LEU A 311 -21.42 -10.50 -12.17
C LEU A 311 -20.69 -11.37 -11.15
N ALA A 312 -19.51 -10.93 -10.69
CA ALA A 312 -18.73 -11.65 -9.68
C ALA A 312 -17.98 -10.77 -8.68
N VAL A 313 -17.74 -11.33 -7.49
CA VAL A 313 -16.71 -10.91 -6.52
C VAL A 313 -15.72 -12.06 -6.35
N VAL A 314 -14.44 -11.81 -6.65
CA VAL A 314 -13.38 -12.81 -6.61
C VAL A 314 -12.35 -12.40 -5.55
N CYS A 315 -12.11 -13.21 -4.52
CA CYS A 315 -11.25 -12.84 -3.39
C CYS A 315 -10.15 -13.85 -3.07
N ASP A 316 -9.03 -13.42 -2.49
CA ASP A 316 -7.96 -14.33 -2.03
C ASP A 316 -7.97 -14.59 -0.51
N LYS A 317 -8.83 -13.88 0.23
CA LYS A 317 -9.04 -13.87 1.69
C LYS A 317 -9.94 -12.70 2.08
N ASN A 318 -10.34 -12.60 3.35
CA ASN A 318 -11.24 -11.58 3.93
C ASN A 318 -12.69 -11.69 3.47
N MET A 319 -13.26 -12.89 3.63
CA MET A 319 -14.65 -13.18 3.23
C MET A 319 -15.67 -12.18 3.83
N MET A 320 -15.48 -11.73 5.07
CA MET A 320 -16.33 -10.72 5.75
C MET A 320 -16.65 -9.49 4.89
N GLU A 321 -15.65 -8.96 4.17
CA GLU A 321 -15.87 -7.84 3.24
C GLU A 321 -16.21 -8.31 1.83
N SER A 322 -15.65 -9.43 1.36
CA SER A 322 -15.96 -9.97 0.03
C SER A 322 -17.46 -10.29 -0.12
N SER A 323 -18.08 -10.90 0.89
CA SER A 323 -19.51 -11.19 0.92
C SER A 323 -20.35 -9.94 1.11
N GLY A 324 -19.86 -8.97 1.90
CA GLY A 324 -20.50 -7.65 2.01
C GLY A 324 -20.58 -6.94 0.66
N TYR A 325 -19.48 -6.93 -0.11
CA TYR A 325 -19.47 -6.43 -1.48
C TYR A 325 -20.35 -7.26 -2.42
N ALA A 326 -20.39 -8.58 -2.29
CA ALA A 326 -21.20 -9.44 -3.16
C ALA A 326 -22.72 -9.22 -2.97
N ALA A 327 -23.20 -9.22 -1.74
CA ALA A 327 -24.62 -9.00 -1.44
C ALA A 327 -25.04 -7.55 -1.73
N THR A 328 -24.19 -6.55 -1.43
CA THR A 328 -24.46 -5.16 -1.80
C THR A 328 -24.49 -4.97 -3.33
N LEU A 329 -23.59 -5.63 -4.07
CA LEU A 329 -23.58 -5.57 -5.54
C LEU A 329 -24.84 -6.23 -6.13
N ALA A 330 -25.30 -7.34 -5.54
CA ALA A 330 -26.53 -8.00 -5.92
C ALA A 330 -27.77 -7.09 -5.72
N GLU A 331 -27.79 -6.28 -4.65
CA GLU A 331 -28.85 -5.28 -4.44
C GLU A 331 -28.75 -4.10 -5.43
N VAL A 332 -27.57 -3.50 -5.57
CA VAL A 332 -27.34 -2.30 -6.41
C VAL A 332 -27.65 -2.58 -7.89
N MET A 333 -27.29 -3.77 -8.39
CA MET A 333 -27.57 -4.16 -9.78
C MET A 333 -28.90 -4.92 -9.95
N LYS A 334 -29.47 -5.45 -8.86
CA LYS A 334 -30.67 -6.33 -8.87
C LYS A 334 -30.46 -7.62 -9.67
N GLU A 335 -29.26 -8.18 -9.55
CA GLU A 335 -28.79 -9.38 -10.24
C GLU A 335 -28.16 -10.37 -9.27
N LYS A 336 -28.09 -11.65 -9.65
CA LYS A 336 -27.25 -12.64 -8.95
C LYS A 336 -25.76 -12.26 -9.09
N VAL A 337 -25.00 -12.44 -8.03
CA VAL A 337 -23.54 -12.23 -8.02
C VAL A 337 -22.85 -13.52 -7.58
N TRP A 338 -21.85 -13.95 -8.34
CA TRP A 338 -21.00 -15.08 -7.93
C TRP A 338 -19.94 -14.63 -6.93
N LEU A 339 -19.87 -15.29 -5.78
CA LEU A 339 -18.81 -15.11 -4.80
C LEU A 339 -17.91 -16.34 -4.80
N VAL A 340 -16.61 -16.13 -5.05
CA VAL A 340 -15.64 -17.23 -5.20
C VAL A 340 -14.29 -16.87 -4.59
N GLU A 341 -13.62 -17.87 -4.00
CA GLU A 341 -12.25 -17.75 -3.54
C GLU A 341 -11.25 -18.18 -4.63
N TYR A 342 -10.21 -17.37 -4.85
CA TYR A 342 -9.14 -17.64 -5.80
C TYR A 342 -7.80 -17.41 -5.11
N TYR A 343 -7.06 -18.50 -4.87
CA TYR A 343 -5.75 -18.51 -4.22
C TYR A 343 -4.60 -18.66 -5.24
N GLU A 344 -3.36 -18.49 -4.77
CA GLU A 344 -2.16 -18.49 -5.63
C GLU A 344 -1.65 -19.89 -5.97
N HIS A 345 -1.65 -20.81 -5.02
CA HIS A 345 -1.12 -22.18 -5.18
C HIS A 345 -2.22 -23.24 -5.34
N ASP A 346 -3.41 -22.82 -5.78
CA ASP A 346 -4.49 -23.74 -6.09
C ASP A 346 -4.17 -24.56 -7.35
N GLN A 347 -4.47 -25.85 -7.31
CA GLN A 347 -4.22 -26.80 -8.41
C GLN A 347 -5.46 -27.03 -9.27
N ASP A 348 -6.66 -26.72 -8.75
CA ASP A 348 -7.92 -26.80 -9.50
C ASP A 348 -8.82 -25.59 -9.20
N PRO A 349 -8.35 -24.36 -9.51
CA PRO A 349 -9.05 -23.15 -9.13
C PRO A 349 -10.45 -23.06 -9.76
N PRO A 350 -11.47 -22.61 -9.00
CA PRO A 350 -12.81 -22.37 -9.52
C PRO A 350 -12.91 -21.09 -10.38
N VAL A 351 -11.79 -20.56 -10.86
CA VAL A 351 -11.68 -19.39 -11.74
C VAL A 351 -10.68 -19.70 -12.86
N LYS A 352 -11.08 -19.45 -14.11
CA LYS A 352 -10.22 -19.59 -15.30
C LYS A 352 -10.45 -18.44 -16.29
N TRP A 353 -9.52 -18.27 -17.23
CA TRP A 353 -9.62 -17.32 -18.33
C TRP A 353 -9.62 -18.05 -19.67
N VAL A 354 -10.55 -17.69 -20.56
CA VAL A 354 -10.62 -18.19 -21.94
C VAL A 354 -10.94 -17.01 -22.85
N ASP A 355 -10.16 -16.82 -23.92
CA ASP A 355 -10.31 -15.70 -24.89
C ASP A 355 -10.46 -14.30 -24.25
N ARG A 356 -9.78 -14.09 -23.11
CA ARG A 356 -9.81 -12.89 -22.25
C ARG A 356 -11.12 -12.66 -21.46
N VAL A 357 -12.02 -13.65 -21.42
CA VAL A 357 -13.22 -13.69 -20.57
C VAL A 357 -12.95 -14.54 -19.33
N MET A 358 -13.37 -14.07 -18.17
CA MET A 358 -13.35 -14.84 -16.91
C MET A 358 -14.51 -15.84 -16.90
N TYR A 359 -14.24 -17.05 -16.44
CA TYR A 359 -15.25 -18.06 -16.11
C TYR A 359 -15.09 -18.48 -14.64
N ILE A 360 -16.22 -18.62 -13.94
CA ILE A 360 -16.30 -19.15 -12.58
C ILE A 360 -16.96 -20.53 -12.62
N ARG A 361 -16.40 -21.48 -11.87
CA ARG A 361 -16.98 -22.80 -11.65
C ARG A 361 -17.88 -22.77 -10.43
N ASP A 362 -19.07 -23.37 -10.51
CA ASP A 362 -19.98 -23.50 -9.37
C ASP A 362 -19.89 -24.86 -8.66
N GLU A 363 -20.68 -25.04 -7.59
CA GLU A 363 -20.75 -26.27 -6.80
C GLU A 363 -21.17 -27.52 -7.61
N LYS A 364 -21.88 -27.33 -8.74
CA LYS A 364 -22.26 -28.40 -9.68
C LYS A 364 -21.16 -28.69 -10.71
N LYS A 365 -20.07 -27.93 -10.69
CA LYS A 365 -18.98 -27.91 -11.67
C LYS A 365 -19.37 -27.35 -13.05
N GLU A 366 -20.47 -26.59 -13.13
CA GLU A 366 -20.84 -25.80 -14.31
C GLU A 366 -19.96 -24.54 -14.37
N TRP A 367 -19.61 -24.08 -15.59
CA TRP A 367 -18.74 -22.92 -15.80
C TRP A 367 -19.52 -21.73 -16.37
N HIS A 368 -19.69 -20.69 -15.55
CA HIS A 368 -20.45 -19.49 -15.88
C HIS A 368 -19.51 -18.37 -16.34
N SER A 369 -19.79 -17.72 -17.47
CA SER A 369 -18.98 -16.60 -17.97
C SER A 369 -19.34 -15.31 -17.22
N ILE A 370 -18.33 -14.46 -16.99
CA ILE A 370 -18.45 -13.24 -16.18
C ILE A 370 -18.19 -12.01 -17.04
N ARG A 371 -19.15 -11.07 -17.08
CA ARG A 371 -18.99 -9.79 -17.78
C ARG A 371 -18.26 -8.74 -16.94
N ALA A 372 -18.46 -8.74 -15.62
CA ALA A 372 -17.79 -7.81 -14.71
C ALA A 372 -17.45 -8.43 -13.36
N CYS A 373 -16.23 -8.17 -12.88
CA CYS A 373 -15.65 -8.70 -11.66
C CYS A 373 -15.17 -7.56 -10.74
N PHE A 374 -15.69 -7.54 -9.52
CA PHE A 374 -15.11 -6.80 -8.40
C PHE A 374 -13.92 -7.61 -7.87
N ARG A 375 -12.69 -7.15 -8.16
CA ARG A 375 -11.48 -7.90 -7.83
C ARG A 375 -11.05 -7.63 -6.41
N TYR A 376 -11.11 -8.67 -5.59
CA TYR A 376 -10.67 -8.67 -4.19
C TYR A 376 -9.43 -9.52 -3.92
N VAL A 377 -8.75 -9.93 -4.99
CA VAL A 377 -7.48 -10.66 -4.95
C VAL A 377 -6.32 -9.69 -4.70
N THR A 378 -5.60 -9.91 -3.60
CA THR A 378 -4.60 -8.97 -3.07
C THR A 378 -3.16 -9.48 -3.02
N GLN A 379 -2.93 -10.79 -2.86
CA GLN A 379 -1.60 -11.38 -3.06
C GLN A 379 -1.34 -11.53 -4.57
N LYS A 380 -0.26 -10.89 -5.04
CA LYS A 380 0.28 -10.95 -6.41
C LYS A 380 -0.76 -11.07 -7.54
N PRO A 381 -1.81 -10.22 -7.62
CA PRO A 381 -2.92 -10.43 -8.55
C PRO A 381 -2.53 -10.55 -10.04
N TRP A 382 -1.36 -10.03 -10.42
CA TRP A 382 -0.75 -10.16 -11.74
C TRP A 382 -0.41 -11.59 -12.17
N ASN A 383 -0.32 -12.56 -11.25
CA ASN A 383 -0.07 -13.96 -11.58
C ASN A 383 -1.34 -14.74 -11.99
N ARG A 384 -2.52 -14.13 -11.89
CA ARG A 384 -3.84 -14.80 -12.06
C ARG A 384 -4.91 -13.96 -12.74
N PHE A 385 -4.70 -12.65 -12.89
CA PHE A 385 -5.52 -11.77 -13.70
C PHE A 385 -4.64 -11.25 -14.84
N PRO A 386 -4.99 -11.50 -16.12
CA PRO A 386 -4.35 -10.85 -17.26
C PRO A 386 -4.30 -9.33 -17.11
N LEU A 387 -3.39 -8.68 -17.83
CA LEU A 387 -3.33 -7.22 -17.89
C LEU A 387 -4.40 -6.66 -18.84
N TYR A 388 -4.81 -7.43 -19.85
CA TYR A 388 -5.86 -7.04 -20.79
C TYR A 388 -7.01 -8.07 -20.83
N THR A 389 -8.21 -7.66 -20.38
CA THR A 389 -9.40 -8.52 -20.24
C THR A 389 -10.60 -7.98 -21.02
N LYS A 390 -11.47 -8.87 -21.52
CA LYS A 390 -12.82 -8.51 -22.02
C LYS A 390 -13.80 -8.33 -20.87
N THR A 391 -13.72 -9.22 -19.87
CA THR A 391 -14.40 -9.03 -18.58
C THR A 391 -13.91 -7.72 -17.96
N VAL A 392 -14.83 -6.86 -17.53
CA VAL A 392 -14.51 -5.65 -16.77
C VAL A 392 -13.97 -6.06 -15.40
N VAL A 393 -12.79 -5.57 -15.01
CA VAL A 393 -12.18 -5.87 -13.71
C VAL A 393 -11.89 -4.58 -12.95
N MET A 394 -12.52 -4.37 -11.79
CA MET A 394 -12.26 -3.20 -10.94
C MET A 394 -11.47 -3.56 -9.67
N ASN A 395 -10.34 -2.90 -9.36
CA ASN A 395 -9.52 -2.10 -10.28
C ASN A 395 -8.79 -3.02 -11.27
N GLN A 396 -8.37 -2.50 -12.42
CA GLN A 396 -7.62 -3.29 -13.40
C GLN A 396 -6.27 -3.76 -12.84
N THR A 397 -5.71 -4.84 -13.38
CA THR A 397 -4.45 -5.43 -12.91
C THR A 397 -3.27 -4.48 -13.08
N VAL A 398 -3.25 -3.66 -14.15
CA VAL A 398 -2.22 -2.64 -14.38
C VAL A 398 -2.10 -1.64 -13.23
N ALA A 399 -3.19 -1.31 -12.53
CA ALA A 399 -3.15 -0.42 -11.36
C ALA A 399 -2.35 -0.99 -10.18
N CYS A 400 -2.18 -2.32 -10.11
CA CYS A 400 -1.25 -2.94 -9.17
C CYS A 400 0.21 -2.69 -9.60
N LEU A 401 0.55 -2.97 -10.86
CA LEU A 401 1.92 -2.87 -11.38
C LEU A 401 2.42 -1.44 -11.52
N ALA A 402 1.54 -0.50 -11.88
CA ALA A 402 1.83 0.93 -12.08
C ALA A 402 2.09 1.71 -10.77
N GLY A 403 1.84 1.11 -9.61
CA GLY A 403 2.15 1.69 -8.31
C GLY A 403 1.28 1.16 -7.17
N GLY A 404 0.01 0.87 -7.45
CA GLY A 404 -0.99 0.52 -6.44
C GLY A 404 -0.81 -0.84 -5.75
N ARG A 405 0.20 -1.63 -6.11
CA ARG A 405 0.81 -2.71 -5.30
C ARG A 405 2.33 -2.84 -5.60
N ASN A 406 2.96 -1.77 -6.09
CA ASN A 406 4.36 -1.74 -6.51
C ASN A 406 5.00 -0.42 -6.07
N LYS A 407 5.64 -0.43 -4.90
CA LYS A 407 6.16 0.77 -4.23
C LYS A 407 7.23 1.51 -5.07
N MET A 408 7.98 0.78 -5.90
CA MET A 408 9.00 1.36 -6.79
C MET A 408 8.35 2.15 -7.94
N MET A 409 7.32 1.57 -8.58
CA MET A 409 6.56 2.27 -9.63
C MET A 409 5.71 3.41 -9.07
N ALA A 410 5.22 3.29 -7.83
CA ALA A 410 4.52 4.37 -7.14
C ALA A 410 5.43 5.61 -6.97
N ALA A 411 6.67 5.43 -6.50
CA ALA A 411 7.63 6.52 -6.38
C ALA A 411 7.87 7.23 -7.72
N LYS A 412 8.11 6.49 -8.80
CA LYS A 412 8.28 7.04 -10.15
C LYS A 412 7.02 7.73 -10.69
N ALA A 413 5.83 7.21 -10.37
CA ALA A 413 4.57 7.85 -10.71
C ALA A 413 4.40 9.20 -10.00
N TYR A 414 4.76 9.28 -8.72
CA TYR A 414 4.74 10.53 -7.94
C TYR A 414 5.78 11.54 -8.44
N GLU A 415 7.01 11.10 -8.75
CA GLU A 415 8.06 11.95 -9.33
C GLU A 415 7.60 12.60 -10.65
N LEU A 416 7.06 11.80 -11.57
CA LEU A 416 6.55 12.30 -12.86
C LEU A 416 5.36 13.25 -12.69
N PHE A 417 4.38 12.92 -11.83
CA PHE A 417 3.22 13.79 -11.62
C PHE A 417 3.57 15.07 -10.86
N ASN A 418 4.54 15.04 -9.94
CA ASN A 418 5.05 16.24 -9.28
C ASN A 418 5.77 17.17 -10.28
N ALA A 419 6.47 16.63 -11.28
CA ALA A 419 7.02 17.43 -12.37
C ALA A 419 5.93 18.07 -13.26
N GLU A 420 4.82 17.37 -13.50
CA GLU A 420 3.63 17.93 -14.19
C GLU A 420 2.90 19.00 -13.37
N LEU A 421 3.09 19.05 -12.04
CA LEU A 421 2.42 19.96 -11.11
C LEU A 421 3.30 21.13 -10.64
N ALA A 422 4.54 21.26 -11.10
CA ALA A 422 5.55 22.16 -10.52
C ALA A 422 5.06 23.61 -10.29
N ASP A 423 4.38 24.21 -11.29
CA ASP A 423 3.90 25.60 -11.23
C ASP A 423 2.55 25.76 -10.49
N SER A 424 1.95 24.66 -10.00
CA SER A 424 0.61 24.66 -9.38
C SER A 424 0.60 24.78 -7.86
N GLY A 425 1.76 24.68 -7.21
CA GLY A 425 1.89 24.59 -5.74
C GLY A 425 1.42 23.26 -5.13
N LEU A 426 0.87 22.33 -5.92
CA LEU A 426 0.47 20.99 -5.51
C LEU A 426 1.62 20.00 -5.71
N TYR A 427 1.75 19.03 -4.80
CA TYR A 427 2.68 17.92 -4.93
C TYR A 427 2.23 16.74 -4.06
N VAL A 428 2.46 15.51 -4.54
CA VAL A 428 2.38 14.29 -3.75
C VAL A 428 3.58 14.28 -2.80
N ARG A 429 3.30 14.31 -1.50
CA ARG A 429 4.31 14.39 -0.44
C ARG A 429 4.63 12.99 0.05
N VAL A 430 5.88 12.59 -0.05
CA VAL A 430 6.40 11.28 0.37
C VAL A 430 7.70 11.45 1.18
N PRO A 431 8.09 10.48 2.03
CA PRO A 431 9.45 10.41 2.53
C PRO A 431 10.46 10.16 1.39
N GLU A 432 11.70 10.64 1.52
CA GLU A 432 12.76 10.45 0.50
C GLU A 432 12.95 8.95 0.23
N THR A 433 12.83 8.52 -1.03
CA THR A 433 12.76 7.10 -1.40
C THR A 433 13.72 6.80 -2.54
N ILE A 434 14.72 5.96 -2.26
CA ILE A 434 15.69 5.48 -3.24
C ILE A 434 15.17 4.20 -3.89
N ASN A 435 15.12 4.18 -5.21
CA ASN A 435 14.59 3.09 -6.03
C ASN A 435 15.70 2.19 -6.61
N ASN A 436 15.32 1.02 -7.15
CA ASN A 436 16.20 0.06 -7.85
C ASN A 436 17.36 -0.56 -7.02
N VAL A 437 17.37 -0.36 -5.71
CA VAL A 437 18.48 -0.74 -4.80
C VAL A 437 18.60 -2.26 -4.70
N THR A 438 19.82 -2.82 -4.81
CA THR A 438 20.11 -4.23 -4.54
C THR A 438 20.48 -4.46 -3.07
N LYS A 439 20.40 -5.71 -2.59
CA LYS A 439 20.66 -6.05 -1.18
C LYS A 439 22.01 -5.52 -0.65
N ASN A 440 23.05 -5.57 -1.49
CA ASN A 440 24.41 -5.17 -1.12
C ASN A 440 24.62 -3.65 -1.05
N GLU A 441 23.75 -2.85 -1.67
CA GLU A 441 23.81 -1.38 -1.66
C GLU A 441 23.10 -0.77 -0.45
N ILE A 442 22.25 -1.54 0.24
CA ILE A 442 21.43 -1.05 1.37
C ILE A 442 22.25 -0.42 2.51
N PRO A 443 23.39 -0.97 2.96
CA PRO A 443 24.22 -0.32 3.98
C PRO A 443 24.72 1.08 3.57
N LEU A 444 25.11 1.26 2.29
CA LEU A 444 25.57 2.56 1.78
C LEU A 444 24.45 3.61 1.82
N TRP A 445 23.22 3.22 1.46
CA TRP A 445 22.07 4.12 1.53
C TRP A 445 21.64 4.41 2.97
N LEU A 446 21.72 3.41 3.87
CA LEU A 446 21.47 3.58 5.30
C LEU A 446 22.44 4.61 5.92
N ASP A 447 23.74 4.49 5.65
CA ASP A 447 24.75 5.44 6.11
C ASP A 447 24.49 6.84 5.54
N SER A 448 24.11 6.95 4.27
CA SER A 448 23.77 8.24 3.63
C SER A 448 22.55 8.94 4.26
N MET A 449 21.62 8.17 4.85
CA MET A 449 20.44 8.66 5.57
C MET A 449 20.71 8.91 7.08
N GLY A 450 21.97 8.78 7.52
CA GLY A 450 22.36 8.98 8.92
C GLY A 450 22.19 7.76 9.82
N GLY A 451 22.28 6.54 9.27
CA GLY A 451 22.24 5.28 10.03
C GLY A 451 20.83 4.73 10.32
N HIS A 452 19.78 5.39 9.81
CA HIS A 452 18.39 4.99 10.01
C HIS A 452 17.62 5.02 8.68
N ALA A 453 16.85 3.97 8.37
CA ALA A 453 16.02 3.87 7.16
C ALA A 453 14.93 2.80 7.29
N VAL A 454 14.02 2.75 6.30
CA VAL A 454 13.05 1.66 6.11
C VAL A 454 13.30 1.00 4.76
N VAL A 455 13.75 -0.25 4.79
CA VAL A 455 13.86 -1.09 3.59
C VAL A 455 12.49 -1.70 3.29
N LYS A 456 12.06 -1.68 2.03
CA LYS A 456 10.81 -2.31 1.59
C LYS A 456 11.02 -3.15 0.33
N VAL A 457 10.57 -4.40 0.35
CA VAL A 457 10.34 -5.21 -0.85
C VAL A 457 9.20 -4.56 -1.65
N PRO A 458 9.39 -4.19 -2.94
CA PRO A 458 8.47 -3.23 -3.58
C PRO A 458 7.06 -3.78 -3.81
N TYR A 459 6.92 -5.08 -4.03
CA TYR A 459 5.66 -5.76 -4.39
C TYR A 459 4.95 -6.40 -3.19
N SER A 460 5.62 -6.44 -2.03
CA SER A 460 5.09 -6.99 -0.79
C SER A 460 4.15 -6.03 -0.07
N ASN A 461 3.24 -6.60 0.72
CA ASN A 461 2.14 -5.90 1.37
C ASN A 461 2.05 -6.32 2.85
N ALA A 462 1.25 -5.62 3.64
CA ALA A 462 0.97 -5.84 5.08
C ALA A 462 2.09 -5.53 6.06
N GLY A 463 3.12 -4.81 5.62
CA GLY A 463 4.39 -4.77 6.34
C GLY A 463 5.19 -6.07 6.25
N GLN A 464 4.77 -7.06 5.45
CA GLN A 464 5.66 -8.15 5.07
C GLN A 464 6.70 -7.60 4.09
N GLY A 465 7.97 -8.01 4.26
CA GLY A 465 9.06 -7.42 3.51
C GLY A 465 9.30 -5.93 3.80
N VAL A 466 8.87 -5.42 4.97
CA VAL A 466 9.19 -4.07 5.45
C VAL A 466 10.05 -4.20 6.70
N TYR A 467 11.24 -3.59 6.66
CA TYR A 467 12.26 -3.68 7.69
C TYR A 467 12.62 -2.26 8.12
N THR A 468 12.28 -1.91 9.36
CA THR A 468 12.74 -0.68 10.01
C THR A 468 14.13 -0.94 10.58
N ILE A 469 15.11 -0.15 10.16
CA ILE A 469 16.51 -0.30 10.56
C ILE A 469 16.92 0.96 11.33
N THR A 470 17.16 0.78 12.62
CA THR A 470 17.66 1.82 13.53
C THR A 470 19.03 1.48 14.12
N ASN A 471 19.46 0.21 14.04
CA ASN A 471 20.71 -0.28 14.60
C ASN A 471 21.32 -1.42 13.76
N LYS A 472 22.54 -1.84 14.12
CA LYS A 472 23.32 -2.85 13.38
C LYS A 472 22.72 -4.26 13.43
N GLN A 473 21.99 -4.62 14.49
CA GLN A 473 21.34 -5.94 14.56
C GLN A 473 20.16 -6.01 13.59
N GLU A 474 19.29 -4.99 13.57
CA GLU A 474 18.18 -4.92 12.60
C GLU A 474 18.65 -4.91 11.14
N LEU A 475 19.83 -4.32 10.85
CA LEU A 475 20.47 -4.44 9.55
C LEU A 475 20.94 -5.88 9.28
N GLN A 476 21.65 -6.51 10.23
CA GLN A 476 22.17 -7.86 10.07
C GLN A 476 21.05 -8.89 9.90
N ASP A 477 19.99 -8.82 10.70
CA ASP A 477 18.81 -9.68 10.62
C ASP A 477 18.15 -9.60 9.22
N PHE A 478 18.09 -8.40 8.63
CA PHE A 478 17.65 -8.22 7.23
C PHE A 478 18.64 -8.80 6.22
N MET A 479 19.96 -8.59 6.42
CA MET A 479 21.00 -9.10 5.53
C MET A 479 21.09 -10.63 5.54
N ASP A 480 20.74 -11.29 6.64
CA ASP A 480 20.69 -12.75 6.76
C ASP A 480 19.33 -13.35 6.34
N THR A 481 18.27 -12.53 6.27
CA THR A 481 16.94 -12.98 5.79
C THR A 481 17.02 -13.44 4.31
N PRO A 482 16.53 -14.64 3.95
CA PRO A 482 16.42 -15.10 2.55
C PRO A 482 15.50 -14.21 1.70
N GLN A 483 15.72 -14.17 0.39
CA GLN A 483 15.11 -13.16 -0.50
C GLN A 483 14.57 -13.81 -1.78
N HIS A 484 13.41 -13.33 -2.26
CA HIS A 484 12.75 -13.78 -3.50
C HIS A 484 12.92 -12.79 -4.65
N TYR A 485 13.07 -11.49 -4.37
CA TYR A 485 13.27 -10.43 -5.37
C TYR A 485 14.62 -9.76 -5.16
N ASP A 486 15.28 -9.38 -6.25
CA ASP A 486 16.62 -8.77 -6.21
C ASP A 486 16.60 -7.27 -5.87
N LYS A 487 15.42 -6.63 -5.96
CA LYS A 487 15.24 -5.18 -5.86
C LYS A 487 14.44 -4.75 -4.65
N TYR A 488 14.88 -3.65 -4.06
CA TYR A 488 14.27 -2.99 -2.90
C TYR A 488 14.06 -1.50 -3.18
N ILE A 489 13.26 -0.87 -2.32
CA ILE A 489 13.36 0.56 -2.08
C ILE A 489 13.91 0.82 -0.67
N VAL A 490 14.71 1.88 -0.53
CA VAL A 490 15.19 2.38 0.76
C VAL A 490 14.53 3.73 1.00
N GLN A 491 13.66 3.82 1.99
CA GLN A 491 12.87 5.01 2.29
C GLN A 491 13.31 5.63 3.62
N SER A 492 13.35 6.96 3.69
CA SER A 492 13.70 7.70 4.90
C SER A 492 12.73 7.36 6.04
N LEU A 493 13.27 6.92 7.17
CA LEU A 493 12.54 6.56 8.37
C LEU A 493 11.95 7.80 9.04
N VAL A 494 10.64 7.77 9.22
CA VAL A 494 9.88 8.71 10.04
C VAL A 494 9.74 8.07 11.43
N GLY A 495 10.25 8.74 12.46
CA GLY A 495 10.29 8.23 13.84
C GLY A 495 10.15 9.37 14.84
N ASN A 496 10.96 9.36 15.89
CA ASN A 496 11.15 10.53 16.77
C ASN A 496 12.13 11.53 16.13
N ALA A 497 12.09 12.81 16.50
CA ALA A 497 12.96 13.84 15.93
C ALA A 497 14.47 13.56 16.10
N SER A 498 14.83 12.87 17.18
CA SER A 498 16.17 12.36 17.49
C SER A 498 16.67 11.33 16.45
N TRP A 499 15.89 10.27 16.20
CA TRP A 499 16.29 9.09 15.41
C TRP A 499 15.53 8.90 14.08
N SER A 500 14.86 9.93 13.56
CA SER A 500 14.39 9.95 12.16
C SER A 500 15.58 10.17 11.20
N SER A 501 15.49 9.64 9.98
CA SER A 501 16.53 9.80 8.94
C SER A 501 16.85 11.26 8.63
N ILE A 502 18.07 11.52 8.17
CA ILE A 502 18.48 12.77 7.56
C ILE A 502 18.17 12.67 6.05
N THR A 503 17.41 13.63 5.51
CA THR A 503 17.09 13.72 4.07
C THR A 503 17.61 15.03 3.50
N ARG A 504 17.72 15.10 2.16
CA ARG A 504 18.10 16.35 1.46
C ARG A 504 17.13 17.52 1.73
N HIS A 505 15.90 17.19 2.11
CA HIS A 505 14.82 18.13 2.38
C HIS A 505 14.51 18.29 3.89
N GLY A 506 15.40 17.79 4.77
CA GLY A 506 15.34 17.98 6.22
C GLY A 506 15.07 16.68 6.99
N LYS A 507 14.10 16.71 7.90
CA LYS A 507 13.59 15.53 8.63
C LYS A 507 12.06 15.59 8.73
N PHE A 508 11.42 14.45 8.57
CA PHE A 508 10.04 14.23 9.01
C PHE A 508 10.06 13.39 10.30
N TYR A 509 9.27 13.79 11.29
CA TYR A 509 9.03 12.98 12.50
C TYR A 509 7.53 12.92 12.79
N HIS A 510 7.10 11.85 13.46
CA HIS A 510 5.69 11.61 13.73
C HIS A 510 5.13 12.63 14.73
N VAL A 511 3.91 13.14 14.46
CA VAL A 511 3.09 13.82 15.47
C VAL A 511 2.56 12.80 16.49
N GLY A 512 2.10 11.64 15.99
CA GLY A 512 1.57 10.55 16.81
C GLY A 512 0.25 10.87 17.50
N THR A 513 -0.15 10.03 18.46
CA THR A 513 -1.32 10.28 19.31
C THR A 513 -1.08 11.43 20.30
N ILE A 514 -2.17 12.06 20.75
CA ILE A 514 -2.15 12.85 21.99
C ILE A 514 -1.58 11.98 23.12
N PRO A 515 -0.67 12.50 23.97
CA PRO A 515 -0.11 11.73 25.09
C PRO A 515 -1.21 11.19 26.02
N ASN A 516 -1.12 9.92 26.39
CA ASN A 516 -2.05 9.32 27.34
C ASN A 516 -1.71 9.70 28.81
N LYS A 517 -2.47 9.19 29.79
CA LYS A 517 -2.25 9.44 31.23
C LYS A 517 -0.88 9.01 31.81
N ARG A 518 -0.03 8.35 31.01
CA ARG A 518 1.37 8.00 31.34
C ARG A 518 2.39 8.84 30.54
N ASN A 519 1.92 9.90 29.87
CA ASN A 519 2.66 10.72 28.90
C ASN A 519 3.16 9.96 27.66
N ASN A 520 2.61 8.77 27.37
CA ASN A 520 3.00 7.98 26.20
C ASN A 520 2.24 8.45 24.95
N THR A 521 2.99 8.91 23.95
CA THR A 521 2.54 9.05 22.55
C THR A 521 2.90 7.79 21.77
N PHE A 522 2.07 7.45 20.77
CA PHE A 522 2.27 6.29 19.90
C PHE A 522 2.23 6.73 18.43
N VAL A 523 2.94 6.02 17.55
CA VAL A 523 2.79 6.18 16.10
C VAL A 523 1.40 5.73 15.64
N THR A 524 0.86 6.44 14.67
CA THR A 524 -0.39 6.13 13.99
C THR A 524 -0.25 6.25 12.47
N ASP A 525 -0.85 5.32 11.73
CA ASP A 525 -1.24 5.57 10.33
C ASP A 525 -2.66 6.10 10.33
N LEU A 526 -2.88 7.24 9.67
CA LEU A 526 -4.19 7.61 9.16
C LEU A 526 -4.32 6.98 7.77
N ARG A 527 -5.51 6.50 7.43
CA ARG A 527 -5.76 5.91 6.11
C ARG A 527 -7.09 6.38 5.55
N MET A 528 -7.02 6.91 4.35
CA MET A 528 -8.12 7.51 3.59
C MET A 528 -8.44 6.64 2.38
N MET A 529 -9.72 6.49 2.08
CA MET A 529 -10.19 5.89 0.83
C MET A 529 -10.89 6.94 -0.03
N VAL A 530 -10.72 6.84 -1.34
CA VAL A 530 -11.39 7.69 -2.33
C VAL A 530 -11.92 6.85 -3.48
N ALA A 531 -13.03 7.30 -4.07
CA ALA A 531 -13.50 6.85 -5.37
C ALA A 531 -13.53 8.04 -6.33
N GLY A 532 -13.07 7.85 -7.56
CA GLY A 532 -13.17 8.82 -8.64
C GLY A 532 -14.14 8.34 -9.72
N ASN A 533 -15.08 9.20 -10.13
CA ASN A 533 -16.07 8.87 -11.17
C ASN A 533 -16.44 10.11 -12.00
N LYS A 534 -17.52 10.06 -12.79
CA LYS A 534 -17.96 11.18 -13.64
C LYS A 534 -18.34 12.48 -12.88
N GLN A 535 -18.43 12.45 -11.55
CA GLN A 535 -18.60 13.62 -10.68
C GLN A 535 -17.29 14.00 -9.95
N GLY A 536 -16.14 13.50 -10.41
CA GLY A 536 -14.84 13.67 -9.77
C GLY A 536 -14.61 12.70 -8.61
N PHE A 537 -13.65 13.04 -7.75
CA PHE A 537 -13.33 12.30 -6.53
C PHE A 537 -14.29 12.62 -5.37
N ARG A 538 -14.46 11.64 -4.49
CA ARG A 538 -15.09 11.79 -3.17
C ARG A 538 -14.36 10.96 -2.10
N PRO A 539 -14.31 11.40 -0.82
CA PRO A 539 -13.86 10.54 0.27
C PRO A 539 -14.91 9.44 0.51
N ILE A 540 -14.44 8.23 0.82
CA ILE A 540 -15.28 7.03 0.99
C ILE A 540 -15.24 6.50 2.43
N CYS A 541 -14.04 6.45 3.02
CA CYS A 541 -13.82 5.86 4.34
C CYS A 541 -12.52 6.41 4.91
N ILE A 542 -12.47 6.63 6.22
CA ILE A 542 -11.28 7.10 6.94
C ILE A 542 -11.21 6.38 8.29
N TYR A 543 -10.03 5.96 8.72
CA TYR A 543 -9.76 5.43 10.08
C TYR A 543 -8.25 5.32 10.31
N ALA A 544 -7.84 4.95 11.53
CA ALA A 544 -6.43 4.87 11.90
C ALA A 544 -6.08 3.52 12.58
N ARG A 545 -4.78 3.21 12.65
CA ARG A 545 -4.25 2.24 13.64
C ARG A 545 -3.18 2.89 14.47
N ARG A 546 -2.87 2.25 15.60
CA ARG A 546 -1.76 2.59 16.49
C ARG A 546 -0.67 1.52 16.45
N ALA A 547 0.57 1.91 16.70
CA ALA A 547 1.67 0.98 17.01
C ALA A 547 1.44 0.24 18.33
N ARG A 548 2.23 -0.82 18.61
CA ARG A 548 2.10 -1.62 19.83
C ARG A 548 2.72 -0.93 21.04
N LYS A 549 3.97 -0.45 20.90
CA LYS A 549 4.72 0.24 21.95
C LYS A 549 4.64 1.77 21.75
N PRO A 550 4.88 2.57 22.79
CA PRO A 550 5.04 4.03 22.66
C PRO A 550 6.22 4.40 21.74
N LEU A 551 6.19 5.62 21.19
CA LEU A 551 7.33 6.18 20.47
C LEU A 551 8.31 6.82 21.46
N ILE A 552 9.37 6.10 21.83
CA ILE A 552 10.40 6.57 22.79
C ILE A 552 11.24 7.72 22.23
N ARG A 553 11.91 8.48 23.11
CA ARG A 553 12.68 9.67 22.73
C ARG A 553 14.10 9.30 22.31
N HIS A 554 14.73 8.38 23.02
CA HIS A 554 16.05 7.84 22.71
C HIS A 554 15.92 6.32 22.62
N LEU A 555 16.63 5.68 21.69
CA LEU A 555 16.50 4.23 21.47
C LEU A 555 17.04 3.43 22.68
N GLU A 556 17.89 4.08 23.45
CA GLU A 556 18.47 3.66 24.72
C GLU A 556 17.47 3.71 25.89
N ASP A 557 16.30 4.37 25.74
CA ASP A 557 15.26 4.45 26.79
C ASP A 557 14.64 3.06 27.08
N ASP A 558 14.54 2.19 26.08
CA ASP A 558 14.10 0.78 26.18
C ASP A 558 14.76 -0.08 25.09
N PRO A 559 15.98 -0.59 25.30
CA PRO A 559 16.69 -1.43 24.34
C PRO A 559 16.08 -2.84 24.18
N SER A 560 14.98 -3.17 24.89
CA SER A 560 14.24 -4.42 24.69
C SER A 560 13.10 -4.29 23.67
N THR A 561 12.73 -3.06 23.30
CA THR A 561 11.69 -2.78 22.32
C THR A 561 12.28 -2.60 20.91
N THR A 562 11.82 -3.41 19.96
CA THR A 562 12.24 -3.29 18.55
C THR A 562 11.67 -2.03 17.89
N SER A 563 12.36 -1.48 16.86
CA SER A 563 11.83 -0.32 16.12
C SER A 563 10.47 -0.63 15.47
N TRP A 564 10.28 -1.87 15.02
CA TRP A 564 9.02 -2.32 14.43
C TRP A 564 7.84 -2.35 15.41
N GLU A 565 8.06 -2.53 16.71
CA GLU A 565 6.96 -2.43 17.69
C GLU A 565 6.48 -1.00 17.92
N MET A 566 7.35 -0.01 17.68
CA MET A 566 7.07 1.43 17.85
C MET A 566 6.55 2.09 16.58
N LEU A 567 7.00 1.62 15.40
CA LEU A 567 6.59 2.15 14.09
C LEU A 567 5.54 1.29 13.37
N GLY A 568 5.56 -0.03 13.59
CA GLY A 568 4.71 -1.01 12.92
C GLY A 568 3.27 -0.97 13.41
N THR A 569 2.44 -0.17 12.76
CA THR A 569 1.02 -0.04 13.12
C THR A 569 0.13 -1.20 12.63
N ASN A 570 0.68 -2.15 11.85
CA ASN A 570 -0.05 -3.33 11.35
C ASN A 570 -0.69 -4.16 12.49
N LEU A 571 -1.90 -4.69 12.26
CA LEU A 571 -2.71 -5.37 13.30
C LEU A 571 -2.54 -6.89 13.31
N SER A 572 -2.02 -7.47 12.23
CA SER A 572 -1.74 -8.90 12.12
C SER A 572 -0.57 -9.28 13.02
N VAL A 573 -0.76 -10.32 13.84
CA VAL A 573 0.26 -10.83 14.75
C VAL A 573 0.42 -12.33 14.52
N LYS A 574 1.65 -12.76 14.24
CA LYS A 574 2.01 -14.18 14.21
C LYS A 574 2.16 -14.67 15.65
N SER A 575 1.44 -15.70 16.03
CA SER A 575 1.60 -16.37 17.32
C SER A 575 2.88 -17.21 17.35
N PRO A 576 3.35 -17.65 18.54
CA PRO A 576 4.39 -18.66 18.65
C PRO A 576 4.03 -19.99 17.96
N SER A 577 2.74 -20.31 17.83
CA SER A 577 2.23 -21.47 17.06
C SER A 577 2.21 -21.26 15.53
N GLY A 578 2.66 -20.11 15.02
CA GLY A 578 2.64 -19.78 13.59
C GLY A 578 1.24 -19.46 13.04
N GLU A 579 0.23 -19.35 13.89
CA GLU A 579 -1.11 -18.86 13.56
C GLU A 579 -1.12 -17.33 13.48
N TRP A 580 -2.16 -16.76 12.87
CA TRP A 580 -2.26 -15.32 12.64
C TRP A 580 -3.49 -14.75 13.34
N SER A 581 -3.24 -14.03 14.43
CA SER A 581 -4.25 -13.29 15.20
C SER A 581 -4.29 -11.82 14.80
N THR A 582 -5.23 -11.05 15.38
CA THR A 582 -5.48 -9.64 15.04
C THR A 582 -5.64 -8.80 16.31
N GLU A 583 -4.76 -7.83 16.54
CA GLU A 583 -4.84 -6.89 17.67
C GLU A 583 -5.87 -5.77 17.40
N ALA A 584 -7.16 -6.12 17.33
CA ALA A 584 -8.27 -5.19 17.05
C ALA A 584 -8.43 -4.05 18.09
N ALA A 585 -7.75 -4.14 19.24
CA ALA A 585 -7.62 -3.06 20.22
C ALA A 585 -6.68 -1.92 19.78
N ARG A 586 -5.95 -2.07 18.66
CA ARG A 586 -5.14 -1.03 18.02
C ARG A 586 -5.79 -0.40 16.77
N LEU A 587 -6.99 -0.86 16.38
CA LEU A 587 -7.87 -0.10 15.50
C LEU A 587 -8.41 1.11 16.27
N LEU A 588 -8.17 2.31 15.73
CA LEU A 588 -8.76 3.55 16.22
C LEU A 588 -9.88 3.95 15.26
N LEU A 589 -11.11 3.86 15.74
CA LEU A 589 -12.31 4.20 14.97
C LEU A 589 -12.45 5.72 14.81
N MET A 590 -13.19 6.13 13.78
CA MET A 590 -13.65 7.52 13.62
C MET A 590 -14.87 7.84 14.49
N ASP A 591 -14.94 7.22 15.67
CA ASP A 591 -16.04 7.36 16.61
C ASP A 591 -15.78 8.48 17.64
N ARG A 592 -16.76 8.74 18.51
CA ARG A 592 -16.66 9.76 19.56
C ARG A 592 -15.55 9.52 20.61
N LYS A 593 -14.96 8.32 20.66
CA LYS A 593 -14.05 7.84 21.71
C LYS A 593 -12.60 7.73 21.25
N ASP A 594 -12.38 7.24 20.03
CA ASP A 594 -11.05 6.98 19.46
C ASP A 594 -10.52 8.17 18.64
N PHE A 595 -11.38 8.89 17.92
CA PHE A 595 -10.94 10.00 17.05
C PHE A 595 -10.10 11.05 17.79
N ASN A 596 -10.55 11.46 18.98
CA ASN A 596 -9.89 12.50 19.77
C ASN A 596 -8.49 12.09 20.27
N GLN A 597 -8.13 10.80 20.26
CA GLN A 597 -6.77 10.35 20.59
C GLN A 597 -5.75 10.68 19.47
N LEU A 598 -6.22 10.98 18.25
CA LEU A 598 -5.38 11.20 17.07
C LEU A 598 -4.85 12.64 16.93
N GLY A 599 -5.44 13.63 17.61
CA GLY A 599 -5.01 15.05 17.50
C GLY A 599 -5.23 15.68 16.11
N LEU A 600 -6.24 15.19 15.37
CA LEU A 600 -6.59 15.61 14.01
C LEU A 600 -7.80 16.55 14.00
N GLY A 601 -7.74 17.61 13.19
CA GLY A 601 -8.87 18.46 12.85
C GLY A 601 -9.46 18.15 11.47
N VAL A 602 -10.41 18.98 11.02
CA VAL A 602 -10.98 18.91 9.66
C VAL A 602 -9.92 19.22 8.60
N ASP A 603 -9.01 20.14 8.88
CA ASP A 603 -7.94 20.54 7.96
C ASP A 603 -6.94 19.40 7.71
N ASP A 604 -6.60 18.61 8.74
CA ASP A 604 -5.78 17.39 8.60
C ASP A 604 -6.47 16.34 7.69
N MET A 605 -7.80 16.23 7.75
CA MET A 605 -8.57 15.29 6.91
C MET A 605 -8.70 15.77 5.47
N ILE A 606 -8.83 17.10 5.25
CA ILE A 606 -8.77 17.74 3.93
C ILE A 606 -7.40 17.52 3.29
N ASP A 607 -6.33 17.76 4.03
CA ASP A 607 -4.95 17.59 3.57
C ASP A 607 -4.66 16.10 3.26
N ALA A 608 -5.16 15.16 4.09
CA ALA A 608 -5.10 13.73 3.82
C ALA A 608 -5.87 13.30 2.56
N TYR A 609 -7.06 13.87 2.34
CA TYR A 609 -7.88 13.60 1.16
C TYR A 609 -7.20 14.08 -0.11
N ILE A 610 -6.69 15.32 -0.14
CA ILE A 610 -6.00 15.89 -1.31
C ILE A 610 -4.73 15.10 -1.63
N GLN A 611 -3.91 14.75 -0.64
CA GLN A 611 -2.74 13.88 -0.85
C GLN A 611 -3.12 12.49 -1.41
N THR A 612 -4.25 11.94 -0.96
CA THR A 612 -4.76 10.65 -1.46
C THR A 612 -5.25 10.76 -2.90
N VAL A 613 -5.94 11.85 -3.28
CA VAL A 613 -6.36 12.11 -4.66
C VAL A 613 -5.15 12.27 -5.58
N LEU A 614 -4.16 13.09 -5.19
CA LEU A 614 -2.96 13.31 -6.00
C LEU A 614 -2.15 12.01 -6.21
N SER A 615 -2.04 11.15 -5.20
CA SER A 615 -1.32 9.87 -5.33
C SER A 615 -2.05 8.86 -6.24
N VAL A 616 -3.39 8.90 -6.29
CA VAL A 616 -4.19 8.09 -7.21
C VAL A 616 -4.08 8.59 -8.65
N ILE A 617 -4.15 9.90 -8.88
CA ILE A 617 -3.97 10.50 -10.22
C ILE A 617 -2.59 10.16 -10.79
N ALA A 618 -1.54 10.23 -9.98
CA ALA A 618 -0.20 9.82 -10.37
C ALA A 618 -0.15 8.37 -10.90
N ILE A 619 -0.74 7.44 -10.15
CA ILE A 619 -0.74 6.01 -10.50
C ILE A 619 -1.66 5.73 -11.69
N ASP A 620 -2.82 6.39 -11.81
CA ASP A 620 -3.71 6.25 -12.97
C ASP A 620 -3.07 6.80 -14.25
N LYS A 621 -2.33 7.92 -14.16
CA LYS A 621 -1.48 8.42 -15.26
C LYS A 621 -0.34 7.45 -15.60
N MET A 622 0.25 6.76 -14.62
CA MET A 622 1.22 5.70 -14.89
C MET A 622 0.56 4.48 -15.57
N CYS A 623 -0.68 4.13 -15.22
CA CYS A 623 -1.44 3.11 -15.96
C CYS A 623 -1.63 3.52 -17.42
N GLN A 624 -2.03 4.76 -17.69
CA GLN A 624 -2.21 5.27 -19.05
C GLN A 624 -0.91 5.41 -19.85
N ARG A 625 0.26 5.53 -19.18
CA ARG A 625 1.57 5.44 -19.82
C ARG A 625 1.95 4.01 -20.22
N LEU A 626 1.50 3.02 -19.43
CA LEU A 626 1.77 1.60 -19.65
C LEU A 626 0.74 0.91 -20.54
N MET A 627 -0.47 1.46 -20.68
CA MET A 627 -1.53 0.95 -21.56
C MET A 627 -1.62 1.82 -22.81
N LYS A 628 -0.86 1.46 -23.85
CA LYS A 628 -0.90 2.11 -25.17
C LYS A 628 -2.17 1.69 -25.92
N ASP A 629 -2.81 2.62 -26.62
CA ASP A 629 -3.85 2.26 -27.58
C ASP A 629 -3.23 1.42 -28.72
N ASN A 630 -3.92 0.35 -29.14
CA ASN A 630 -3.39 -0.59 -30.12
C ASN A 630 -3.41 0.01 -31.53
N THR A 631 -2.29 0.00 -32.24
CA THR A 631 -2.18 0.49 -33.62
C THR A 631 -2.83 -0.44 -34.63
N ASP A 632 -2.88 -1.74 -34.33
CA ASP A 632 -3.14 -2.80 -35.32
C ASP A 632 -4.56 -3.39 -35.19
N GLY A 633 -5.40 -2.81 -34.31
CA GLY A 633 -6.78 -3.24 -34.09
C GLY A 633 -7.41 -2.61 -32.85
N PRO A 634 -8.70 -2.86 -32.56
CA PRO A 634 -9.37 -2.29 -31.39
C PRO A 634 -8.80 -2.85 -30.08
N GLY A 635 -8.55 -1.97 -29.11
CA GLY A 635 -8.11 -2.32 -27.76
C GLY A 635 -6.88 -1.55 -27.30
N GLN A 636 -6.23 -2.05 -26.24
CA GLN A 636 -5.00 -1.51 -25.70
C GLN A 636 -3.95 -2.62 -25.56
N THR A 637 -2.68 -2.23 -25.62
CA THR A 637 -1.51 -3.10 -25.46
C THR A 637 -0.70 -2.64 -24.25
N PHE A 638 -0.18 -3.59 -23.48
CA PHE A 638 0.70 -3.28 -22.36
C PHE A 638 2.13 -3.05 -22.86
N ASP A 639 2.68 -1.88 -22.57
CA ASP A 639 4.06 -1.51 -22.89
C ASP A 639 5.04 -2.22 -21.96
N LEU A 640 5.33 -3.48 -22.30
CA LEU A 640 6.26 -4.32 -21.56
C LEU A 640 7.70 -3.78 -21.62
N GLU A 641 8.09 -3.05 -22.66
CA GLU A 641 9.44 -2.47 -22.77
C GLU A 641 9.60 -1.30 -21.80
N LEU A 642 8.64 -0.37 -21.78
CA LEU A 642 8.60 0.71 -20.81
C LEU A 642 8.48 0.18 -19.38
N PHE A 643 7.66 -0.86 -19.14
CA PHE A 643 7.57 -1.48 -17.82
C PHE A 643 8.91 -2.06 -17.36
N LYS A 644 9.63 -2.78 -18.24
CA LYS A 644 10.96 -3.34 -17.94
C LYS A 644 12.00 -2.25 -17.68
N ALA A 645 11.97 -1.15 -18.45
CA ALA A 645 12.86 -0.01 -18.25
C ALA A 645 12.58 0.76 -16.94
N LEU A 646 11.30 0.89 -16.56
CA LEU A 646 10.91 1.55 -15.31
C LEU A 646 11.04 0.66 -14.07
N ASN A 647 10.94 -0.67 -14.21
CA ASN A 647 10.99 -1.63 -13.11
C ASN A 647 11.94 -2.81 -13.44
N PRO A 648 13.26 -2.65 -13.23
CA PRO A 648 14.30 -3.63 -13.61
C PRO A 648 14.42 -4.78 -12.61
N ASP A 649 13.40 -5.64 -12.58
CA ASP A 649 13.28 -6.82 -11.71
C ASP A 649 12.75 -8.01 -12.52
N SER A 650 13.65 -8.92 -12.90
CA SER A 650 13.34 -10.07 -13.74
C SER A 650 12.47 -11.12 -13.06
N VAL A 651 12.45 -11.18 -11.73
CA VAL A 651 11.60 -12.13 -11.00
C VAL A 651 10.14 -11.70 -11.14
N LEU A 652 9.84 -10.40 -10.92
CA LEU A 652 8.48 -9.90 -11.14
C LEU A 652 8.01 -10.13 -12.58
N TRP A 653 8.87 -9.94 -13.58
CA TRP A 653 8.49 -10.12 -14.99
C TRP A 653 8.03 -11.55 -15.32
N GLN A 654 8.52 -12.56 -14.60
CA GLN A 654 8.12 -13.96 -14.76
C GLN A 654 6.79 -14.26 -14.05
N GLU A 655 6.35 -13.42 -13.10
CA GLU A 655 5.07 -13.56 -12.41
C GLU A 655 3.89 -12.92 -13.15
N VAL A 656 4.11 -12.10 -14.19
CA VAL A 656 3.05 -11.33 -14.86
C VAL A 656 2.39 -12.12 -15.99
N VAL A 657 1.10 -12.41 -15.83
CA VAL A 657 0.22 -12.89 -16.90
C VAL A 657 -0.27 -11.69 -17.73
N LEU A 658 -0.10 -11.75 -19.05
CA LEU A 658 -0.48 -10.70 -20.01
C LEU A 658 -1.95 -10.84 -20.45
#